data_AF-A0A9W9QPQ3-F1
#
_entry.id   AF-A0A9W9QPQ3-F1
#
_cell.length_a   1.000
_cell.length_b   1.000
_cell.length_c   1.000
_cell.angle_alpha   90.00
_cell.angle_beta   90.00
_cell.angle_gamma   90.00
#
_symmetry.space_group_name_H-M   'P 1'
#
loop_
_entity.id
_entity.type
_entity.pdbx_description
1 polymer ?
#
loop_
_entity_poly.entity_id
_entity_poly.type
_entity_poly.pdbx_seq_one_letter_code
_entity_poly.pdbx_strand_id
1 'polypeptide(L)'
;MLRQAIQGARWCQHVARSSATRAPRRAFSAVSPRRLDFGGPNDKVNFYELDSPKGTRRKVDPEAGDNAEREDIAKELAGLKDELKVLEEGPFHPDSPFMQSLSEENRKIALEALRKFDEENPVPADQPTLDEVFDEELDEMLREGFEGLANEEANWEDSAKSKKLLAAKKAAAAKRAGADSHPYAVRFRTALLRFESKTSDERARLNLWKWYRRCKQAIPGFLTIMPVGTLDAVWKAQASGEADAILRSTHMQLLVHDARSIGHELSTPQILFYIASLHDASATSLALEQWEAYQAELSQKKQDLEQYWKLGVRLFAADQNPQRAQDIALAFLANDKTRQPRVLIPVILAWGNLPGKEAEVKAWALYLQLKTFLGSEMTMEDYDKISIGLLAAGRLDTAVAIFKDMMVTGQDPANDSTALYKSALGLAGNLHASSIDEKAVNKVSLSVLKLLPRRFQNRFFYASWMKKLIGMGEVDSAALVIELMYERGVKPDSKHLNGIIAGWLRDGSTTAREKAERLAWAMIQHRIDSAWKRFQSGGISPRLEIAHDSEVRLPRFMQRQVPPATIETFSILLLHYTRRGDDDMVKYLIKCLGDAQIKPNSYFMNHLLYAELRKQDVRSLWTKFQSLSAAIRPDLETYACLWDCAKLQYDRGRTAFDIGFPTARQLYSNMVSWYSQLSPSSQKATREQMPKELYDQIVRCFCLSKDVSGTLVAIHSMNSIFGFAPDDTTARLIIVQVARLAAVPAETPKRRLRRLSSTPRSKENIGQVSRLLEILNDRKAESLRVQGLSVDQLDPEEMKQYQLEIMGSMLRVVLSRTDALDPDQIEDKLEAVAKEMKVGQLDLGSPLGMYDSKLL
;
A
#
# COMPACT_ATOMS: atom_id res chain seq x y z
N MET A 1 -15.70 3.61 -1.18
CA MET A 1 -14.71 2.80 -0.46
C MET A 1 -13.78 2.26 -1.51
N LEU A 2 -12.50 2.63 -1.50
CA LEU A 2 -11.53 2.04 -2.43
C LEU A 2 -11.44 0.56 -2.09
N ARG A 3 -11.80 -0.30 -3.05
CA ARG A 3 -11.40 -1.72 -3.05
C ARG A 3 -9.92 -1.72 -2.73
N GLN A 4 -9.55 -2.16 -1.52
CA GLN A 4 -8.18 -2.57 -1.30
C GLN A 4 -8.03 -3.79 -2.18
N ALA A 5 -7.44 -3.57 -3.35
CA ALA A 5 -7.11 -4.59 -4.30
C ALA A 5 -6.44 -5.73 -3.53
N ILE A 6 -7.10 -6.88 -3.50
CA ILE A 6 -6.44 -8.15 -3.25
C ILE A 6 -5.65 -8.47 -4.54
N GLN A 7 -4.70 -7.59 -4.87
CA GLN A 7 -3.64 -7.84 -5.83
C GLN A 7 -2.53 -8.52 -5.06
N GLY A 8 -2.40 -9.83 -5.26
CA GLY A 8 -1.19 -10.59 -4.95
C GLY A 8 -0.83 -10.66 -3.46
N ALA A 9 -0.78 -11.86 -2.92
CA ALA A 9 0.02 -12.12 -1.73
C ALA A 9 1.51 -11.86 -2.05
N ARG A 10 1.94 -10.61 -1.97
CA ARG A 10 3.32 -10.23 -1.69
C ARG A 10 3.35 -9.83 -0.23
N TRP A 11 3.93 -10.70 0.58
CA TRP A 11 4.29 -10.40 1.95
C TRP A 11 5.31 -9.26 1.93
N CYS A 12 4.87 -8.02 2.09
CA CYS A 12 5.76 -6.94 2.48
C CYS A 12 6.09 -7.11 3.96
N GLN A 13 7.29 -7.60 4.21
CA GLN A 13 8.01 -7.45 5.46
C GLN A 13 8.10 -5.96 5.81
N HIS A 14 7.33 -5.50 6.79
CA HIS A 14 7.69 -4.33 7.57
C HIS A 14 7.91 -4.72 9.03
N VAL A 15 9.18 -4.60 9.39
CA VAL A 15 9.74 -4.71 10.73
C VAL A 15 9.09 -3.65 11.62
N ALA A 16 8.19 -4.06 12.50
CA ALA A 16 7.86 -3.30 13.70
C ALA A 16 8.82 -3.76 14.82
N ARG A 17 9.73 -2.87 15.21
CA ARG A 17 10.49 -2.99 16.46
C ARG A 17 9.51 -2.85 17.62
N SER A 18 9.36 -3.89 18.42
CA SER A 18 8.77 -3.81 19.76
C SER A 18 9.76 -4.36 20.77
N SER A 19 9.81 -3.67 21.91
CA SER A 19 10.73 -3.82 23.02
C SER A 19 10.55 -5.16 23.76
N ALA A 20 11.67 -5.65 24.26
CA ALA A 20 11.79 -6.91 24.97
C ALA A 20 11.19 -6.85 26.38
N THR A 21 10.29 -7.78 26.71
CA THR A 21 10.19 -8.40 28.04
C THR A 21 9.70 -9.84 27.91
N ARG A 22 10.30 -10.72 28.73
CA ARG A 22 10.29 -12.19 28.67
C ARG A 22 8.94 -12.82 29.09
N ALA A 23 8.57 -13.83 28.31
CA ALA A 23 7.69 -15.03 28.45
C ALA A 23 7.48 -15.67 29.86
N PRO A 24 6.73 -16.80 30.03
CA PRO A 24 5.92 -17.58 29.05
C PRO A 24 4.53 -18.06 29.55
N ARG A 25 3.52 -18.20 28.66
CA ARG A 25 2.54 -19.32 28.69
C ARG A 25 2.03 -19.64 27.27
N ARG A 26 2.20 -20.91 26.89
CA ARG A 26 1.76 -21.55 25.63
C ARG A 26 0.29 -21.97 25.73
N ALA A 27 -0.45 -21.89 24.61
CA ALA A 27 -1.42 -22.90 24.20
C ALA A 27 -1.75 -22.78 22.69
N PHE A 28 -1.47 -23.87 21.96
CA PHE A 28 -1.95 -24.26 20.61
C PHE A 28 -1.64 -23.37 19.39
N SER A 29 -0.45 -23.59 18.82
CA SER A 29 -0.20 -23.38 17.38
C SER A 29 -0.45 -24.69 16.62
N ALA A 30 -1.28 -24.63 15.58
CA ALA A 30 -1.47 -25.70 14.61
C ALA A 30 -0.13 -26.11 13.99
N VAL A 31 0.14 -27.42 14.02
CA VAL A 31 1.34 -28.05 13.49
C VAL A 31 1.31 -27.97 11.96
N SER A 32 2.22 -27.21 11.38
CA SER A 32 2.66 -27.40 9.99
C SER A 32 3.35 -28.76 9.89
N PRO A 33 3.22 -29.54 8.79
CA PRO A 33 3.93 -30.79 8.66
C PRO A 33 5.43 -30.49 8.64
N ARG A 34 6.12 -30.83 9.73
CA ARG A 34 7.58 -30.85 9.77
C ARG A 34 8.04 -31.86 8.73
N ARG A 35 8.81 -31.42 7.73
CA ARG A 35 9.79 -32.33 7.13
C ARG A 35 10.74 -32.71 8.27
N LEU A 36 10.84 -34.00 8.54
CA LEU A 36 11.88 -34.53 9.41
C LEU A 36 13.14 -34.57 8.55
N ASP A 37 14.04 -33.60 8.72
CA ASP A 37 15.39 -33.69 8.17
C ASP A 37 16.14 -34.76 8.97
N PHE A 38 16.52 -35.85 8.29
CA PHE A 38 17.32 -36.92 8.89
C PHE A 38 18.81 -36.64 8.71
N GLY A 39 19.30 -35.62 9.42
CA GLY A 39 20.73 -35.45 9.69
C GLY A 39 21.62 -35.15 8.48
N GLY A 40 22.80 -34.58 8.76
CA GLY A 40 23.81 -34.31 7.73
C GLY A 40 24.48 -35.59 7.23
N PRO A 41 25.39 -35.49 6.23
CA PRO A 41 26.00 -36.62 5.50
C PRO A 41 26.80 -37.64 6.34
N ASN A 42 26.86 -37.49 7.68
CA ASN A 42 27.49 -38.44 8.61
C ASN A 42 26.53 -39.03 9.67
N ASP A 43 25.25 -38.68 9.67
CA ASP A 43 24.27 -39.29 10.57
C ASP A 43 23.68 -40.55 9.93
N LYS A 44 24.14 -41.73 10.38
CA LYS A 44 23.65 -43.03 9.90
C LYS A 44 22.27 -43.35 10.50
N VAL A 45 21.22 -42.73 9.99
CA VAL A 45 19.84 -43.14 10.26
C VAL A 45 19.48 -44.27 9.29
N ASN A 46 19.23 -45.48 9.82
CA ASN A 46 18.85 -46.64 9.02
C ASN A 46 17.32 -46.81 9.07
N PHE A 47 16.65 -46.77 7.91
CA PHE A 47 15.21 -47.01 7.80
C PHE A 47 14.92 -48.49 7.58
N TYR A 48 13.88 -48.99 8.24
CA TYR A 48 13.40 -50.36 8.10
C TYR A 48 11.89 -50.37 7.86
N GLU A 49 11.45 -51.18 6.91
CA GLU A 49 10.05 -51.44 6.62
C GLU A 49 9.62 -52.76 7.30
N LEU A 50 8.39 -52.77 7.85
CA LEU A 50 7.78 -53.91 8.54
C LEU A 50 6.46 -54.25 7.84
N ASP A 51 6.41 -55.38 7.16
CA ASP A 51 5.23 -55.80 6.41
C ASP A 51 4.05 -56.24 7.30
N SER A 52 4.30 -56.52 8.59
CA SER A 52 3.26 -56.78 9.60
C SER A 52 3.78 -56.60 11.04
N PRO A 53 2.91 -56.47 12.07
CA PRO A 53 3.33 -56.16 13.45
C PRO A 53 4.25 -57.22 14.11
N LYS A 54 4.41 -58.41 13.52
CA LYS A 54 5.31 -59.49 13.99
C LYS A 54 6.31 -59.99 12.92
N GLY A 55 6.50 -59.23 11.84
CA GLY A 55 7.42 -59.59 10.75
C GLY A 55 8.87 -59.13 10.95
N THR A 56 9.80 -59.75 10.22
CA THR A 56 11.23 -59.42 10.16
C THR A 56 11.47 -58.06 9.48
N ARG A 57 12.34 -57.23 10.09
CA ARG A 57 12.66 -55.86 9.64
C ARG A 57 13.52 -55.87 8.37
N ARG A 58 13.03 -55.30 7.26
CA ARG A 58 13.79 -55.12 6.01
C ARG A 58 14.35 -53.71 5.93
N LYS A 59 15.67 -53.55 5.72
CA LYS A 59 16.28 -52.22 5.58
C LYS A 59 15.90 -51.62 4.22
N VAL A 60 15.39 -50.40 4.19
CA VAL A 60 14.96 -49.69 2.97
C VAL A 60 15.64 -48.32 2.94
N ASP A 61 16.08 -47.89 1.77
CA ASP A 61 16.59 -46.54 1.55
C ASP A 61 15.48 -45.71 0.87
N PRO A 62 14.86 -44.74 1.57
CA PRO A 62 13.69 -44.01 1.06
C PRO A 62 14.01 -43.08 -0.12
N GLU A 63 15.29 -42.79 -0.40
CA GLU A 63 15.71 -41.90 -1.48
C GLU A 63 16.34 -42.64 -2.68
N ALA A 64 16.36 -43.98 -2.66
CA ALA A 64 16.96 -44.77 -3.73
C ALA A 64 16.28 -44.59 -5.09
N GLY A 65 14.96 -44.40 -5.10
CA GLY A 65 14.19 -44.12 -6.33
C GLY A 65 14.57 -42.77 -6.95
N ASP A 66 14.59 -41.72 -6.13
CA ASP A 66 14.94 -40.37 -6.57
C ASP A 66 16.38 -40.26 -7.09
N ASN A 67 17.31 -41.05 -6.52
CA ASN A 67 18.69 -41.09 -6.98
C ASN A 67 18.86 -41.84 -8.31
N ALA A 68 18.12 -42.94 -8.52
CA ALA A 68 18.13 -43.66 -9.79
C ALA A 68 17.57 -42.80 -10.93
N GLU A 69 16.47 -42.08 -10.69
CA GLU A 69 15.88 -41.16 -11.68
C GLU A 69 16.86 -40.02 -12.04
N ARG A 70 17.63 -39.51 -11.08
CA ARG A 70 18.66 -38.49 -11.35
C ARG A 70 19.81 -39.01 -12.20
N GLU A 71 20.24 -40.25 -11.99
CA GLU A 71 21.29 -40.87 -12.79
C GLU A 71 20.83 -41.13 -14.23
N ASP A 72 19.57 -41.52 -14.42
CA ASP A 72 19.02 -41.77 -15.75
C ASP A 72 18.85 -40.47 -16.55
N ILE A 73 18.34 -39.41 -15.91
CA ILE A 73 18.26 -38.06 -16.53
C ILE A 73 19.66 -37.53 -16.88
N ALA A 74 20.66 -37.77 -16.02
CA ALA A 74 22.03 -37.35 -16.28
C ALA A 74 22.64 -38.08 -17.50
N LYS A 75 22.30 -39.37 -17.69
CA LYS A 75 22.72 -40.14 -18.87
C LYS A 75 22.03 -39.66 -20.14
N GLU A 76 20.73 -39.38 -20.10
CA GLU A 76 20.01 -38.82 -21.25
C GLU A 76 20.55 -37.44 -21.65
N LEU A 77 20.85 -36.56 -20.68
CA LEU A 77 21.47 -35.26 -20.95
C LEU A 77 22.88 -35.37 -21.54
N ALA A 78 23.65 -36.38 -21.13
CA ALA A 78 24.95 -36.64 -21.73
C ALA A 78 24.81 -37.11 -23.19
N GLY A 79 23.88 -38.05 -23.46
CA GLY A 79 23.61 -38.54 -24.81
C GLY A 79 23.13 -37.44 -25.76
N LEU A 80 22.21 -36.58 -25.31
CA LEU A 80 21.73 -35.45 -26.11
C LEU A 80 22.83 -34.42 -26.41
N LYS A 81 23.80 -34.23 -25.50
CA LYS A 81 24.94 -33.34 -25.75
C LYS A 81 25.90 -33.90 -26.79
N ASP A 82 26.10 -35.20 -26.81
CA ASP A 82 26.94 -35.85 -27.81
C ASP A 82 26.26 -35.84 -29.19
N GLU A 83 24.93 -36.01 -29.26
CA GLU A 83 24.16 -35.85 -30.50
C GLU A 83 24.19 -34.41 -31.03
N LEU A 84 24.13 -33.41 -30.13
CA LEU A 84 24.18 -31.99 -30.51
C LEU A 84 25.54 -31.64 -31.13
N LYS A 85 26.65 -32.15 -30.57
CA LYS A 85 27.99 -31.97 -31.15
C LYS A 85 28.11 -32.57 -32.55
N VAL A 86 27.53 -33.74 -32.80
CA VAL A 86 27.55 -34.38 -34.12
C VAL A 86 26.71 -33.57 -35.13
N LEU A 87 25.63 -32.94 -34.69
CA LEU A 87 24.79 -32.09 -35.55
C LEU A 87 25.44 -30.73 -35.86
N GLU A 88 26.21 -30.17 -34.93
CA GLU A 88 26.97 -28.91 -35.13
C GLU A 88 28.06 -29.05 -36.21
N GLU A 89 28.71 -30.21 -36.32
CA GLU A 89 29.75 -30.46 -37.33
C GLU A 89 29.18 -30.59 -38.77
N GLY A 90 27.87 -30.84 -38.90
CA GLY A 90 27.16 -30.86 -40.18
C GLY A 90 27.36 -32.14 -41.02
N PRO A 91 26.42 -32.46 -41.94
CA PRO A 91 26.40 -33.75 -42.64
C PRO A 91 27.51 -33.94 -43.69
N PHE A 92 28.24 -32.88 -44.06
CA PHE A 92 29.29 -32.91 -45.09
C PHE A 92 30.72 -32.82 -44.52
N HIS A 93 30.88 -32.87 -43.20
CA HIS A 93 32.20 -32.91 -42.56
C HIS A 93 33.01 -34.13 -43.05
N PRO A 94 34.35 -34.04 -43.22
CA PRO A 94 35.16 -35.14 -43.75
C PRO A 94 34.95 -36.47 -43.03
N ASP A 95 34.70 -36.42 -41.72
CA ASP A 95 34.50 -37.60 -40.86
C ASP A 95 33.03 -37.93 -40.59
N SER A 96 32.08 -37.25 -41.25
CA SER A 96 30.66 -37.53 -41.09
C SER A 96 30.31 -38.94 -41.60
N PRO A 97 29.30 -39.61 -41.00
CA PRO A 97 28.85 -40.94 -41.44
C PRO A 97 28.36 -40.94 -42.90
N PHE A 98 27.89 -39.81 -43.42
CA PHE A 98 27.50 -39.67 -44.83
C PHE A 98 28.73 -39.64 -45.75
N MET A 99 29.77 -38.88 -45.42
CA MET A 99 31.01 -38.80 -46.22
C MET A 99 31.81 -40.11 -46.20
N GLN A 100 31.72 -40.88 -45.11
CA GLN A 100 32.31 -42.21 -45.00
C GLN A 100 31.57 -43.28 -45.83
N SER A 101 30.30 -43.04 -46.18
CA SER A 101 29.50 -43.97 -47.01
C SER A 101 29.79 -43.87 -48.52
N LEU A 102 30.52 -42.84 -48.96
CA LEU A 102 30.88 -42.60 -50.35
C LEU A 102 32.17 -43.36 -50.74
N SER A 103 32.26 -43.83 -51.98
CA SER A 103 33.48 -44.44 -52.52
C SER A 103 34.64 -43.43 -52.54
N GLU A 104 35.90 -43.90 -52.46
CA GLU A 104 37.07 -43.02 -52.34
C GLU A 104 37.20 -42.00 -53.48
N GLU A 105 36.79 -42.36 -54.69
CA GLU A 105 36.78 -41.46 -55.85
C GLU A 105 35.68 -40.39 -55.72
N ASN A 106 34.47 -40.78 -55.31
CA ASN A 106 33.35 -39.86 -55.14
C ASN A 106 33.52 -38.94 -53.91
N ARG A 107 34.19 -39.42 -52.85
CA ARG A 107 34.53 -38.62 -51.67
C ARG A 107 35.53 -37.52 -52.02
N LYS A 108 36.52 -37.80 -52.88
CA LYS A 108 37.47 -36.78 -53.38
C LYS A 108 36.78 -35.72 -54.23
N ILE A 109 35.87 -36.13 -55.11
CA ILE A 109 35.09 -35.19 -55.95
C ILE A 109 34.17 -34.33 -55.06
N ALA A 110 33.51 -34.91 -54.07
CA ALA A 110 32.65 -34.18 -53.13
C ALA A 110 33.43 -33.17 -52.28
N LEU A 111 34.63 -33.55 -51.80
CA LEU A 111 35.51 -32.65 -51.04
C LEU A 111 36.09 -31.52 -51.91
N GLU A 112 36.45 -31.78 -53.16
CA GLU A 112 36.86 -30.73 -54.10
C GLU A 112 35.72 -29.78 -54.48
N ALA A 113 34.49 -30.30 -54.61
CA ALA A 113 33.30 -29.49 -54.87
C ALA A 113 32.94 -28.60 -53.67
N LEU A 114 33.05 -29.12 -52.45
CA LEU A 114 32.88 -28.35 -51.21
C LEU A 114 33.96 -27.28 -51.07
N ARG A 115 35.23 -27.61 -51.37
CA ARG A 115 36.32 -26.63 -51.32
C ARG A 115 36.11 -25.48 -52.31
N LYS A 116 35.63 -25.78 -53.53
CA LYS A 116 35.27 -24.75 -54.51
C LYS A 116 34.05 -23.93 -54.08
N PHE A 117 33.07 -24.56 -53.45
CA PHE A 117 31.87 -23.89 -52.93
C PHE A 117 32.21 -22.92 -51.78
N ASP A 118 33.11 -23.31 -50.88
CA ASP A 118 33.61 -22.48 -49.77
C ASP A 118 34.52 -21.34 -50.28
N GLU A 119 35.29 -21.58 -51.36
CA GLU A 119 36.08 -20.55 -52.05
C GLU A 119 35.19 -19.52 -52.80
N GLU A 120 34.02 -19.94 -53.33
CA GLU A 120 33.06 -19.08 -54.03
C GLU A 120 32.08 -18.35 -53.10
N ASN A 121 31.78 -18.90 -51.91
CA ASN A 121 30.90 -18.30 -50.90
C ASN A 121 31.64 -18.13 -49.55
N PRO A 122 32.49 -17.11 -49.38
CA PRO A 122 33.05 -16.80 -48.08
C PRO A 122 31.93 -16.40 -47.11
N VAL A 123 31.73 -17.19 -46.07
CA VAL A 123 30.74 -16.92 -45.01
C VAL A 123 31.03 -15.55 -44.39
N PRO A 124 30.08 -14.60 -44.37
CA PRO A 124 30.26 -13.31 -43.71
C PRO A 124 30.47 -13.53 -42.21
N ALA A 125 31.48 -12.88 -41.62
CA ALA A 125 31.86 -13.03 -40.21
C ALA A 125 30.81 -12.54 -39.18
N ASP A 126 29.62 -12.10 -39.63
CA ASP A 126 28.55 -11.59 -38.76
C ASP A 126 27.24 -12.35 -39.03
N GLN A 127 27.18 -13.62 -38.63
CA GLN A 127 25.91 -14.28 -38.32
C GLN A 127 25.92 -14.64 -36.82
N PRO A 128 24.90 -14.22 -36.06
CA PRO A 128 24.85 -14.47 -34.63
C PRO A 128 24.77 -15.98 -34.39
N THR A 129 25.73 -16.51 -33.64
CA THR A 129 25.71 -17.90 -33.17
C THR A 129 24.52 -18.12 -32.25
N LEU A 130 24.00 -19.35 -32.17
CA LEU A 130 22.85 -19.69 -31.30
C LEU A 130 23.07 -19.29 -29.83
N ASP A 131 24.32 -19.15 -29.38
CA ASP A 131 24.70 -18.66 -28.06
C ASP A 131 24.41 -17.16 -27.82
N GLU A 132 24.28 -16.35 -28.88
CA GLU A 132 23.90 -14.92 -28.79
C GLU A 132 22.38 -14.70 -28.83
N VAL A 133 21.59 -15.73 -29.18
CA VAL A 133 20.12 -15.66 -29.16
C VAL A 133 19.57 -16.03 -27.76
N PHE A 134 20.40 -16.64 -26.90
CA PHE A 134 20.09 -16.95 -25.51
C PHE A 134 20.95 -16.10 -24.58
N ASP A 135 20.60 -14.81 -24.45
CA ASP A 135 21.36 -13.82 -23.69
C ASP A 135 21.60 -14.17 -22.20
N GLU A 136 22.75 -13.71 -21.67
CA GLU A 136 23.10 -13.65 -20.24
C GLU A 136 22.00 -13.00 -19.38
N GLU A 137 21.15 -12.15 -19.96
CA GLU A 137 20.02 -11.48 -19.30
C GLU A 137 18.91 -12.48 -18.92
N LEU A 138 18.67 -13.52 -19.71
CA LEU A 138 17.71 -14.59 -19.38
C LEU A 138 18.26 -15.50 -18.28
N ASP A 139 19.57 -15.77 -18.29
CA ASP A 139 20.27 -16.52 -17.26
C ASP A 139 20.38 -15.76 -15.93
N GLU A 140 20.50 -14.42 -15.98
CA GLU A 140 20.48 -13.56 -14.80
C GLU A 140 19.06 -13.39 -14.25
N MET A 141 18.03 -13.27 -15.11
CA MET A 141 16.62 -13.28 -14.70
C MET A 141 16.17 -14.62 -14.09
N LEU A 142 16.64 -15.75 -14.65
CA LEU A 142 16.40 -17.07 -14.06
C LEU A 142 17.16 -17.22 -12.75
N ARG A 143 18.43 -16.78 -12.67
CA ARG A 143 19.23 -16.80 -11.44
C ARG A 143 18.63 -15.93 -10.33
N GLU A 144 18.20 -14.71 -10.61
CA GLU A 144 17.49 -13.85 -9.65
C GLU A 144 16.13 -14.43 -9.24
N GLY A 145 15.39 -15.02 -10.19
CA GLY A 145 14.12 -15.70 -9.94
C GLY A 145 14.23 -16.95 -9.07
N PHE A 146 15.34 -17.68 -9.16
CA PHE A 146 15.62 -18.89 -8.37
C PHE A 146 16.37 -18.59 -7.05
N GLU A 147 17.25 -17.59 -7.00
CA GLU A 147 17.95 -17.17 -5.77
C GLU A 147 16.99 -16.54 -4.75
N GLY A 148 15.93 -15.85 -5.20
CA GLY A 148 14.87 -15.34 -4.32
C GLY A 148 14.09 -16.46 -3.60
N LEU A 149 14.02 -17.66 -4.17
CA LEU A 149 13.32 -18.81 -3.60
C LEU A 149 14.24 -19.72 -2.77
N ALA A 150 15.52 -19.84 -3.15
CA ALA A 150 16.51 -20.60 -2.38
C ALA A 150 16.98 -19.86 -1.11
N ASN A 151 17.02 -18.53 -1.12
CA ASN A 151 17.44 -17.73 0.04
C ASN A 151 16.39 -17.65 1.16
N GLU A 152 15.13 -18.00 0.89
CA GLU A 152 14.09 -18.13 1.93
C GLU A 152 14.11 -19.49 2.64
N GLU A 153 14.71 -20.53 2.03
CA GLU A 153 14.83 -21.87 2.66
C GLU A 153 16.25 -22.15 3.23
N ALA A 154 17.31 -21.46 2.79
CA ALA A 154 18.69 -21.77 3.22
C ALA A 154 19.22 -20.99 4.46
N ASN A 155 18.46 -20.02 4.99
CA ASN A 155 19.03 -19.01 5.90
C ASN A 155 18.77 -19.21 7.40
N TRP A 156 18.66 -20.46 7.87
CA TRP A 156 18.35 -20.72 9.29
C TRP A 156 19.19 -21.72 10.08
N GLU A 157 20.36 -22.22 9.64
CA GLU A 157 21.14 -23.06 10.59
C GLU A 157 22.68 -23.06 10.58
N ASP A 158 23.40 -22.45 9.62
CA ASP A 158 24.89 -22.58 9.60
C ASP A 158 25.73 -21.33 9.93
N SER A 159 25.11 -20.28 10.48
CA SER A 159 25.82 -19.02 10.72
C SER A 159 26.63 -18.96 12.03
N ALA A 160 26.32 -19.80 13.03
CA ALA A 160 26.83 -19.60 14.40
C ALA A 160 28.19 -20.24 14.68
N LYS A 161 28.47 -21.42 14.12
CA LYS A 161 29.74 -22.15 14.34
C LYS A 161 30.88 -21.56 13.50
N SER A 162 30.59 -21.21 12.24
CA SER A 162 31.57 -20.64 11.32
C SER A 162 32.03 -19.22 11.75
N LYS A 163 31.15 -18.41 12.33
CA LYS A 163 31.47 -17.07 12.84
C LYS A 163 32.37 -17.08 14.09
N LYS A 164 32.27 -18.08 14.98
CA LYS A 164 33.13 -18.18 16.17
C LYS A 164 34.56 -18.58 15.83
N LEU A 165 34.74 -19.52 14.90
CA LEU A 165 36.06 -19.98 14.47
C LEU A 165 36.83 -18.87 13.71
N LEU A 166 36.13 -18.10 12.88
CA LEU A 166 36.71 -16.99 12.12
C LEU A 166 37.02 -15.76 12.99
N ALA A 167 36.22 -15.51 14.04
CA ALA A 167 36.46 -14.42 14.99
C ALA A 167 37.66 -14.68 15.91
N ALA A 168 37.88 -15.92 16.34
CA ALA A 168 39.03 -16.31 17.16
C ALA A 168 40.36 -16.20 16.38
N LYS A 169 40.38 -16.61 15.10
CA LYS A 169 41.56 -16.46 14.24
C LYS A 169 41.88 -15.00 13.90
N LYS A 170 40.86 -14.13 13.73
CA LYS A 170 41.06 -12.71 13.42
C LYS A 170 41.46 -11.86 14.64
N ALA A 171 41.07 -12.27 15.86
CA ALA A 171 41.51 -11.61 17.10
C ALA A 171 43.00 -11.88 17.41
N ALA A 172 43.54 -13.04 17.03
CA ALA A 172 44.96 -13.36 17.18
C ALA A 172 45.87 -12.60 16.20
N ALA A 173 45.38 -12.30 14.99
CA ALA A 173 46.12 -11.53 13.99
C ALA A 173 46.18 -10.02 14.29
N ALA A 174 45.19 -9.49 15.01
CA ALA A 174 45.05 -8.06 15.31
C ALA A 174 46.07 -7.51 16.32
N LYS A 175 46.80 -8.37 17.04
CA LYS A 175 47.81 -7.96 18.05
C LYS A 175 49.17 -7.57 17.44
N ARG A 176 49.35 -7.60 16.11
CA ARG A 176 50.67 -7.48 15.47
C ARG A 176 50.85 -6.40 14.40
N ALA A 177 49.89 -5.51 14.15
CA ALA A 177 50.05 -4.51 13.10
C ALA A 177 49.56 -3.13 13.53
N GLY A 178 50.33 -2.09 13.18
CA GLY A 178 50.12 -0.69 13.55
C GLY A 178 48.77 -0.12 13.12
N ALA A 179 48.49 1.13 13.51
CA ALA A 179 47.18 1.79 13.46
C ALA A 179 46.41 1.62 12.13
N ASP A 180 47.11 1.55 10.98
CA ASP A 180 46.50 1.39 9.65
C ASP A 180 46.03 -0.03 9.30
N SER A 181 46.53 -1.05 10.00
CA SER A 181 46.22 -2.46 9.76
C SER A 181 45.23 -3.02 10.79
N HIS A 182 44.76 -2.17 11.72
CA HIS A 182 43.81 -2.59 12.74
C HIS A 182 42.49 -3.07 12.08
N PRO A 183 41.92 -4.23 12.46
CA PRO A 183 40.72 -4.79 11.82
C PRO A 183 39.51 -3.85 11.83
N TYR A 184 39.42 -2.92 12.79
CA TYR A 184 38.37 -1.91 12.83
C TYR A 184 38.62 -0.77 11.84
N ALA A 185 39.87 -0.36 11.62
CA ALA A 185 40.22 0.67 10.63
C ALA A 185 39.93 0.19 9.20
N VAL A 186 40.25 -1.08 8.90
CA VAL A 186 39.90 -1.70 7.60
C VAL A 186 38.39 -1.73 7.41
N ARG A 187 37.63 -2.17 8.43
CA ARG A 187 36.17 -2.21 8.37
C ARG A 187 35.54 -0.82 8.26
N PHE A 188 36.10 0.17 8.94
CA PHE A 188 35.71 1.56 8.82
C PHE A 188 35.91 2.07 7.39
N ARG A 189 37.08 1.84 6.78
CA ARG A 189 37.36 2.20 5.38
C ARG A 189 36.41 1.53 4.40
N THR A 190 36.12 0.23 4.57
CA THR A 190 35.14 -0.45 3.71
C THR A 190 33.71 0.08 3.89
N ALA A 191 33.34 0.50 5.10
CA ALA A 191 32.03 1.12 5.36
C ALA A 191 31.96 2.54 4.77
N LEU A 192 33.06 3.29 4.81
CA LEU A 192 33.20 4.61 4.19
C LEU A 192 32.99 4.52 2.67
N LEU A 193 33.74 3.63 2.00
CA LEU A 193 33.63 3.43 0.54
C LEU A 193 32.21 3.00 0.13
N ARG A 194 31.56 2.13 0.91
CA ARG A 194 30.18 1.72 0.66
C ARG A 194 29.19 2.88 0.79
N PHE A 195 29.37 3.73 1.80
CA PHE A 195 28.54 4.92 1.97
C PHE A 195 28.75 5.92 0.83
N GLU A 196 30.00 6.14 0.41
CA GLU A 196 30.32 7.01 -0.73
C GLU A 196 29.72 6.51 -2.06
N SER A 197 29.66 5.19 -2.25
CA SER A 197 29.02 4.59 -3.44
C SER A 197 27.48 4.64 -3.41
N LYS A 198 26.87 4.57 -2.23
CA LYS A 198 25.41 4.51 -2.02
C LYS A 198 25.02 5.29 -0.77
N THR A 199 24.86 6.61 -0.92
CA THR A 199 24.57 7.54 0.19
C THR A 199 23.22 7.34 0.87
N SER A 200 22.29 6.64 0.21
CA SER A 200 20.91 6.40 0.68
C SER A 200 20.74 5.10 1.48
N ASP A 201 21.77 4.26 1.62
CA ASP A 201 21.66 2.99 2.35
C ASP A 201 21.77 3.19 3.87
N GLU A 202 20.65 3.01 4.58
CA GLU A 202 20.57 3.14 6.04
C GLU A 202 21.46 2.11 6.77
N ARG A 203 21.67 0.92 6.18
CA ARG A 203 22.56 -0.09 6.78
C ARG A 203 24.02 0.32 6.66
N ALA A 204 24.42 0.98 5.58
CA ALA A 204 25.77 1.50 5.40
C ALA A 204 26.05 2.62 6.42
N ARG A 205 25.10 3.55 6.62
CA ARG A 205 25.18 4.64 7.61
C ARG A 205 25.38 4.14 9.05
N LEU A 206 24.53 3.22 9.50
CA LEU A 206 24.62 2.65 10.85
C LEU A 206 25.94 1.90 11.08
N ASN A 207 26.41 1.19 10.05
CA ASN A 207 27.69 0.50 10.12
C ASN A 207 28.87 1.47 10.16
N LEU A 208 28.85 2.56 9.39
CA LEU A 208 29.89 3.59 9.42
C LEU A 208 30.04 4.20 10.81
N TRP A 209 28.92 4.61 11.44
CA TRP A 209 28.93 5.14 12.81
C TRP A 209 29.46 4.14 13.84
N LYS A 210 29.01 2.89 13.73
CA LYS A 210 29.45 1.81 14.62
C LYS A 210 30.95 1.59 14.55
N TRP A 211 31.54 1.60 13.35
CA TRP A 211 32.97 1.41 13.17
C TRP A 211 33.76 2.66 13.56
N TYR A 212 33.24 3.88 13.31
CA TYR A 212 33.82 5.12 13.80
C TYR A 212 34.01 5.09 15.33
N ARG A 213 32.94 4.80 16.09
CA ARG A 213 32.99 4.72 17.56
C ARG A 213 33.97 3.64 18.06
N ARG A 214 34.02 2.50 17.38
CA ARG A 214 34.94 1.40 17.73
C ARG A 214 36.40 1.74 17.42
N CYS A 215 36.66 2.49 16.35
CA CYS A 215 38.01 2.97 16.05
C CYS A 215 38.48 3.99 17.08
N LYS A 216 37.62 4.96 17.45
CA LYS A 216 37.91 5.93 18.52
C LYS A 216 38.23 5.26 19.87
N GLN A 217 37.55 4.18 20.22
CA GLN A 217 37.78 3.45 21.48
C GLN A 217 39.01 2.54 21.45
N ALA A 218 39.33 1.94 20.30
CA ALA A 218 40.35 0.91 20.20
C ALA A 218 41.73 1.44 19.75
N ILE A 219 41.77 2.59 19.07
CA ILE A 219 42.98 3.14 18.46
C ILE A 219 43.30 4.49 19.12
N PRO A 220 44.32 4.57 19.97
CA PRO A 220 44.80 5.84 20.52
C PRO A 220 45.27 6.76 19.39
N GLY A 221 44.85 8.03 19.40
CA GLY A 221 45.21 8.99 18.34
C GLY A 221 44.50 8.76 17.00
N PHE A 222 43.46 7.92 16.92
CA PHE A 222 42.69 7.70 15.68
C PHE A 222 42.28 9.00 14.98
N LEU A 223 41.85 9.98 15.77
CA LEU A 223 41.41 11.29 15.31
C LEU A 223 42.48 12.09 14.56
N THR A 224 43.77 11.95 14.92
CA THR A 224 44.88 12.63 14.24
C THR A 224 45.41 11.85 13.03
N ILE A 225 45.06 10.56 12.92
CA ILE A 225 45.50 9.64 11.84
C ILE A 225 44.48 9.60 10.69
N MET A 226 43.25 10.08 10.90
CA MET A 226 42.19 10.02 9.88
C MET A 226 42.53 10.86 8.62
N PRO A 227 42.21 10.36 7.40
CA PRO A 227 42.33 11.15 6.18
C PRO A 227 41.45 12.40 6.19
N VAL A 228 41.95 13.50 5.63
CA VAL A 228 41.23 14.76 5.45
C VAL A 228 39.94 14.50 4.64
N GLY A 229 38.79 15.02 5.10
CA GLY A 229 37.47 14.81 4.48
C GLY A 229 36.68 13.59 4.99
N THR A 230 37.31 12.66 5.73
CA THR A 230 36.61 11.51 6.32
C THR A 230 35.58 11.93 7.38
N LEU A 231 35.89 12.99 8.15
CA LEU A 231 34.99 13.54 9.16
C LEU A 231 33.74 14.15 8.53
N ASP A 232 33.87 14.79 7.36
CA ASP A 232 32.74 15.33 6.59
C ASP A 232 31.84 14.23 6.02
N ALA A 233 32.44 13.11 5.58
CA ALA A 233 31.68 11.94 5.14
C ALA A 233 30.89 11.32 6.30
N VAL A 234 31.51 11.19 7.48
CA VAL A 234 30.81 10.73 8.71
C VAL A 234 29.73 11.72 9.12
N TRP A 235 29.99 13.03 9.00
CA TRP A 235 29.01 14.09 9.27
C TRP A 235 27.78 13.93 8.37
N LYS A 236 27.97 13.87 7.05
CA LYS A 236 26.88 13.66 6.07
C LYS A 236 26.11 12.37 6.40
N ALA A 237 26.83 11.29 6.71
CA ALA A 237 26.24 10.01 7.09
C ALA A 237 25.51 10.01 8.44
N GLN A 238 25.62 11.04 9.27
CA GLN A 238 24.79 11.19 10.47
C GLN A 238 23.69 12.24 10.27
N ALA A 239 23.95 13.28 9.48
CA ALA A 239 22.99 14.34 9.18
C ALA A 239 21.80 13.86 8.32
N SER A 240 22.03 12.95 7.37
CA SER A 240 21.02 12.58 6.35
C SER A 240 20.06 11.43 6.71
N GLY A 241 19.86 11.05 7.99
CA GLY A 241 19.05 9.85 8.29
C GLY A 241 18.02 9.95 9.40
N GLU A 242 17.14 8.97 9.37
CA GLU A 242 15.92 8.81 10.17
C GLU A 242 16.20 8.36 11.62
N ALA A 243 17.35 8.71 12.18
CA ALA A 243 17.63 8.47 13.60
C ALA A 243 16.80 9.40 14.50
N ASP A 244 16.40 8.91 15.67
CA ASP A 244 15.72 9.71 16.70
C ASP A 244 16.48 11.01 16.97
N ALA A 245 15.77 12.14 17.11
CA ALA A 245 16.37 13.48 17.25
C ALA A 245 17.40 13.58 18.38
N ILE A 246 17.16 12.88 19.50
CA ILE A 246 18.07 12.80 20.66
C ILE A 246 19.35 12.02 20.32
N LEU A 247 19.25 10.91 19.59
CA LEU A 247 20.41 10.15 19.16
C LEU A 247 21.24 10.95 18.15
N ARG A 248 20.56 11.64 17.23
CA ARG A 248 21.22 12.51 16.25
C ARG A 248 22.01 13.63 16.93
N SER A 249 21.42 14.32 17.91
CA SER A 249 22.11 15.41 18.62
C SER A 249 23.33 14.92 19.39
N THR A 250 23.25 13.78 20.09
CA THR A 250 24.40 13.20 20.81
C THR A 250 25.52 12.78 19.87
N HIS A 251 25.19 12.23 18.70
CA HIS A 251 26.16 11.90 17.67
C HIS A 251 26.84 13.17 17.12
N MET A 252 26.07 14.22 16.87
CA MET A 252 26.60 15.51 16.39
C MET A 252 27.47 16.21 17.42
N GLN A 253 27.08 16.24 18.70
CA GLN A 253 27.90 16.76 19.80
C GLN A 253 29.26 16.08 19.87
N LEU A 254 29.28 14.74 19.72
CA LEU A 254 30.51 13.97 19.73
C LEU A 254 31.40 14.31 18.52
N LEU A 255 30.82 14.50 17.34
CA LEU A 255 31.56 14.90 16.13
C LEU A 255 32.12 16.32 16.24
N VAL A 256 31.36 17.27 16.79
CA VAL A 256 31.81 18.67 17.00
C VAL A 256 32.94 18.73 18.02
N HIS A 257 32.83 17.99 19.14
CA HIS A 257 33.91 17.87 20.11
C HIS A 257 35.16 17.28 19.46
N ASP A 258 35.00 16.22 18.66
CA ASP A 258 36.12 15.57 17.99
C ASP A 258 36.79 16.49 16.96
N ALA A 259 36.02 17.23 16.16
CA ALA A 259 36.55 18.24 15.23
C ALA A 259 37.34 19.34 15.96
N ARG A 260 36.79 19.89 17.05
CA ARG A 260 37.47 20.92 17.87
C ARG A 260 38.77 20.40 18.50
N SER A 261 38.79 19.14 18.94
CA SER A 261 40.00 18.53 19.53
C SER A 261 41.17 18.37 18.56
N ILE A 262 40.88 18.33 17.25
CA ILE A 262 41.88 18.22 16.17
C ILE A 262 42.20 19.60 15.57
N GLY A 263 41.48 20.66 15.97
CA GLY A 263 41.60 21.99 15.37
C GLY A 263 41.00 22.09 13.96
N HIS A 264 40.08 21.19 13.59
CA HIS A 264 39.38 21.24 12.30
C HIS A 264 38.26 22.27 12.34
N GLU A 265 38.33 23.29 11.49
CA GLU A 265 37.26 24.28 11.33
C GLU A 265 36.02 23.64 10.70
N LEU A 266 34.87 23.75 11.36
CA LEU A 266 33.61 23.27 10.82
C LEU A 266 33.05 24.32 9.86
N SER A 267 32.48 23.88 8.74
CA SER A 267 31.83 24.80 7.80
C SER A 267 30.59 25.43 8.42
N THR A 268 30.27 26.68 8.04
CA THR A 268 29.05 27.40 8.47
C THR A 268 27.77 26.55 8.43
N PRO A 269 27.44 25.83 7.33
CA PRO A 269 26.27 24.95 7.30
C PRO A 269 26.32 23.77 8.28
N GLN A 270 27.50 23.22 8.59
CA GLN A 270 27.65 22.17 9.61
C GLN A 270 27.37 22.72 11.01
N ILE A 271 27.84 23.93 11.32
CA ILE A 271 27.59 24.57 12.63
C ILE A 271 26.11 24.92 12.78
N LEU A 272 25.47 25.46 11.75
CA LEU A 272 24.03 25.72 11.76
C LEU A 272 23.20 24.44 11.92
N PHE A 273 23.61 23.35 11.25
CA PHE A 273 22.97 22.05 11.41
C PHE A 273 23.14 21.48 12.82
N TYR A 274 24.32 21.65 13.42
CA TYR A 274 24.58 21.26 14.80
C TYR A 274 23.65 21.99 15.77
N ILE A 275 23.58 23.31 15.67
CA ILE A 275 22.71 24.14 16.53
C ILE A 275 21.23 23.75 16.34
N ALA A 276 20.79 23.50 15.11
CA ALA A 276 19.44 23.00 14.84
C ALA A 276 19.19 21.61 15.47
N SER A 277 20.17 20.71 15.39
CA SER A 277 20.05 19.36 16.00
C SER A 277 19.99 19.39 17.53
N LEU A 278 20.64 20.37 18.18
CA LEU A 278 20.52 20.59 19.62
C LEU A 278 19.10 21.02 20.00
N HIS A 279 18.49 21.89 19.20
CA HIS A 279 17.11 22.31 19.38
C HIS A 279 16.12 21.15 19.19
N ASP A 280 16.30 20.34 18.15
CA ASP A 280 15.45 19.16 17.88
C ASP A 280 15.50 18.13 19.03
N ALA A 281 16.59 18.11 19.81
CA ALA A 281 16.75 17.29 21.00
C ALA A 281 16.28 17.97 22.31
N SER A 282 15.46 19.02 22.22
CA SER A 282 14.90 19.79 23.35
C SER A 282 15.91 20.52 24.25
N ALA A 283 17.17 20.71 23.79
CA ALA A 283 18.19 21.48 24.49
C ALA A 283 18.31 22.91 23.93
N THR A 284 17.22 23.68 24.00
CA THR A 284 17.12 25.03 23.41
C THR A 284 18.09 26.05 24.00
N SER A 285 18.33 26.00 25.31
CA SER A 285 19.27 26.90 26.00
C SER A 285 20.70 26.74 25.51
N LEU A 286 21.19 25.50 25.41
CA LEU A 286 22.52 25.19 24.89
C LEU A 286 22.65 25.55 23.40
N ALA A 287 21.57 25.39 22.63
CA ALA A 287 21.54 25.83 21.23
C ALA A 287 21.67 27.35 21.10
N LEU A 288 21.01 28.11 21.98
CA LEU A 288 21.11 29.58 22.02
C LEU A 288 22.52 30.05 22.40
N GLU A 289 23.14 29.45 23.42
CA GLU A 289 24.52 29.77 23.81
C GLU A 289 25.51 29.53 22.66
N GLN A 290 25.37 28.40 21.95
CA GLN A 290 26.22 28.12 20.79
C GLN A 290 25.92 29.04 19.59
N TRP A 291 24.67 29.48 19.43
CA TRP A 291 24.29 30.45 18.40
C TRP A 291 24.89 31.83 18.68
N GLU A 292 24.77 32.34 19.91
CA GLU A 292 25.35 33.63 20.32
C GLU A 292 26.88 33.61 20.22
N ALA A 293 27.53 32.51 20.64
CA ALA A 293 28.98 32.35 20.51
C ALA A 293 29.45 32.36 19.04
N TYR A 294 28.66 31.79 18.13
CA TYR A 294 29.00 31.71 16.72
C TYR A 294 28.83 33.04 15.96
N GLN A 295 28.18 34.05 16.57
CA GLN A 295 28.03 35.37 15.97
C GLN A 295 29.37 36.03 15.65
N ALA A 296 30.41 35.79 16.45
CA ALA A 296 31.74 36.38 16.29
C ALA A 296 32.55 35.74 15.14
N GLU A 297 32.24 34.50 14.77
CA GLU A 297 32.97 33.69 13.78
C GLU A 297 32.22 33.61 12.43
N LEU A 298 31.19 34.43 12.24
CA LEU A 298 30.27 34.28 11.12
C LEU A 298 30.88 34.69 9.77
N SER A 299 30.76 33.80 8.78
CA SER A 299 31.22 34.05 7.41
C SER A 299 30.39 35.12 6.68
N GLN A 300 31.01 35.92 5.82
CA GLN A 300 30.38 37.05 5.07
C GLN A 300 29.42 36.64 3.92
N LYS A 301 29.20 35.34 3.68
CA LYS A 301 28.32 34.88 2.57
C LYS A 301 26.86 35.20 2.87
N LYS A 302 26.16 35.81 1.91
CA LYS A 302 24.74 36.22 2.04
C LYS A 302 23.80 35.07 2.42
N GLN A 303 23.96 33.89 1.80
CA GLN A 303 23.10 32.73 2.07
C GLN A 303 23.27 32.17 3.49
N ASP A 304 24.51 32.13 3.97
CA ASP A 304 24.84 31.62 5.30
C ASP A 304 24.33 32.56 6.41
N LEU A 305 24.42 33.88 6.18
CA LEU A 305 23.79 34.91 7.02
C LEU A 305 22.27 34.72 7.11
N GLU A 306 21.59 34.47 5.99
CA GLU A 306 20.14 34.24 6.00
C GLU A 306 19.73 32.99 6.79
N GLN A 307 20.47 31.89 6.64
CA GLN A 307 20.22 30.67 7.40
C GLN A 307 20.49 30.85 8.90
N TYR A 308 21.55 31.58 9.26
CA TYR A 308 21.88 31.90 10.64
C TYR A 308 20.78 32.71 11.35
N TRP A 309 20.30 33.79 10.72
CA TRP A 309 19.23 34.61 11.28
C TRP A 309 17.90 33.85 11.36
N LYS A 310 17.55 33.07 10.33
CA LYS A 310 16.39 32.17 10.34
C LYS A 310 16.44 31.19 11.50
N LEU A 311 17.61 30.62 11.77
CA LEU A 311 17.81 29.70 12.90
C LEU A 311 17.65 30.42 14.23
N GLY A 312 18.27 31.59 14.41
CA GLY A 312 18.15 32.39 15.63
C GLY A 312 16.70 32.75 15.96
N VAL A 313 15.93 33.20 14.96
CA VAL A 313 14.49 33.49 15.15
C VAL A 313 13.72 32.24 15.59
N ARG A 314 14.01 31.06 15.01
CA ARG A 314 13.39 29.80 15.43
C ARG A 314 13.75 29.42 16.87
N LEU A 315 15.00 29.60 17.27
CA LEU A 315 15.47 29.29 18.62
C LEU A 315 14.79 30.19 19.67
N PHE A 316 14.81 31.51 19.48
CA PHE A 316 14.16 32.44 20.40
C PHE A 316 12.62 32.28 20.43
N ALA A 317 12.01 31.93 19.30
CA ALA A 317 10.59 31.59 19.24
C ALA A 317 10.27 30.31 20.04
N ALA A 318 11.15 29.31 20.00
CA ALA A 318 10.99 28.06 20.75
C ALA A 318 11.24 28.24 22.26
N ASP A 319 12.15 29.14 22.65
CA ASP A 319 12.47 29.46 24.06
C ASP A 319 11.43 30.37 24.74
N GLN A 320 10.26 30.59 24.11
CA GLN A 320 9.20 31.47 24.60
C GLN A 320 9.65 32.93 24.83
N ASN A 321 10.65 33.40 24.09
CA ASN A 321 11.11 34.79 24.12
C ASN A 321 10.77 35.52 22.81
N PRO A 322 9.47 35.79 22.54
CA PRO A 322 9.03 36.24 21.24
C PRO A 322 9.42 37.70 20.93
N GLN A 323 9.72 38.51 21.95
CA GLN A 323 10.16 39.90 21.73
C GLN A 323 11.54 39.93 21.05
N ARG A 324 12.52 39.17 21.56
CA ARG A 324 13.84 39.07 20.91
C ARG A 324 13.73 38.44 19.53
N ALA A 325 12.90 37.41 19.38
CA ALA A 325 12.64 36.79 18.08
C ALA A 325 12.07 37.79 17.06
N GLN A 326 11.14 38.64 17.50
CA GLN A 326 10.55 39.71 16.70
C GLN A 326 11.58 40.77 16.31
N ASP A 327 12.36 41.28 17.25
CA ASP A 327 13.35 42.32 16.99
C ASP A 327 14.39 41.83 15.96
N ILE A 328 14.87 40.59 16.12
CA ILE A 328 15.79 39.95 15.18
C ILE A 328 15.13 39.76 13.81
N ALA A 329 13.88 39.28 13.76
CA ALA A 329 13.17 39.05 12.50
C ALA A 329 12.90 40.36 11.75
N LEU A 330 12.51 41.43 12.44
CA LEU A 330 12.26 42.73 11.83
C LEU A 330 13.57 43.40 11.37
N ALA A 331 14.64 43.33 12.16
CA ALA A 331 15.96 43.79 11.75
C ALA A 331 16.48 42.99 10.54
N PHE A 332 16.21 41.68 10.50
CA PHE A 332 16.54 40.83 9.36
C PHE A 332 15.79 41.25 8.09
N LEU A 333 14.52 41.64 8.18
CA LEU A 333 13.72 42.08 7.03
C LEU A 333 14.01 43.53 6.61
N ALA A 334 14.40 44.41 7.54
CA ALA A 334 14.70 45.82 7.24
C ALA A 334 15.97 46.00 6.38
N ASN A 335 16.94 45.09 6.53
CA ASN A 335 18.24 45.18 5.89
C ASN A 335 18.24 44.83 4.39
N ASP A 336 17.27 44.05 3.89
CA ASP A 336 17.22 43.66 2.48
C ASP A 336 15.81 43.24 2.05
N LYS A 337 15.28 43.90 1.01
CA LYS A 337 13.94 43.66 0.45
C LYS A 337 13.80 42.32 -0.29
N THR A 338 14.92 41.66 -0.62
CA THR A 338 14.93 40.36 -1.30
C THR A 338 14.80 39.16 -0.36
N ARG A 339 14.80 39.39 0.96
CA ARG A 339 14.75 38.34 1.98
C ARG A 339 13.33 37.79 2.15
N GLN A 340 13.23 36.50 2.42
CA GLN A 340 11.95 35.79 2.56
C GLN A 340 11.22 36.21 3.84
N PRO A 341 10.00 36.78 3.74
CA PRO A 341 9.21 37.23 4.90
C PRO A 341 8.72 36.10 5.83
N ARG A 342 8.76 34.84 5.38
CA ARG A 342 8.28 33.64 6.11
C ARG A 342 8.96 33.41 7.47
N VAL A 343 10.05 34.11 7.76
CA VAL A 343 10.72 34.13 9.08
C VAL A 343 9.81 34.64 10.20
N LEU A 344 8.76 35.39 9.87
CA LEU A 344 7.77 35.86 10.84
C LEU A 344 6.82 34.74 11.35
N ILE A 345 6.67 33.62 10.63
CA ILE A 345 5.74 32.55 11.01
C ILE A 345 6.05 31.98 12.42
N PRO A 346 7.29 31.54 12.73
CA PRO A 346 7.65 31.11 14.08
C PRO A 346 7.40 32.17 15.16
N VAL A 347 7.61 33.45 14.85
CA VAL A 347 7.40 34.57 15.80
C VAL A 347 5.91 34.76 16.10
N ILE A 348 5.06 34.70 15.08
CA ILE A 348 3.59 34.77 15.24
C ILE A 348 3.10 33.64 16.13
N LEU A 349 3.60 32.42 15.92
CA LEU A 349 3.23 31.26 16.72
C LEU A 349 3.73 31.37 18.18
N ALA A 350 4.94 31.90 18.40
CA ALA A 350 5.47 32.14 19.73
C ALA A 350 4.63 33.17 20.52
N TRP A 351 4.23 34.28 19.88
CA TRP A 351 3.29 35.23 20.48
C TRP A 351 1.91 34.59 20.71
N GLY A 352 1.43 33.74 19.82
CA GLY A 352 0.17 33.01 19.98
C GLY A 352 0.14 32.12 21.22
N ASN A 353 1.26 31.47 21.53
CA ASN A 353 1.42 30.59 22.70
C ASN A 353 1.41 31.35 24.04
N LEU A 354 1.80 32.63 24.07
CA LEU A 354 1.80 33.42 25.30
C LEU A 354 0.39 33.87 25.70
N PRO A 355 -0.03 33.69 26.97
CA PRO A 355 -1.32 34.18 27.46
C PRO A 355 -1.36 35.72 27.48
N GLY A 356 -2.50 36.30 27.07
CA GLY A 356 -2.75 37.74 27.19
C GLY A 356 -3.26 38.37 25.89
N LYS A 357 -4.02 39.47 26.05
CA LYS A 357 -4.57 40.23 24.91
C LYS A 357 -3.46 40.93 24.12
N GLU A 358 -2.43 41.42 24.79
CA GLU A 358 -1.29 42.08 24.14
C GLU A 358 -0.53 41.14 23.21
N ALA A 359 -0.32 39.89 23.64
CA ALA A 359 0.31 38.86 22.82
C ALA A 359 -0.53 38.51 21.57
N GLU A 360 -1.87 38.48 21.71
CA GLU A 360 -2.78 38.27 20.59
C GLU A 360 -2.73 39.43 19.57
N VAL A 361 -2.68 40.67 20.06
CA VAL A 361 -2.53 41.88 19.22
C VAL A 361 -1.20 41.86 18.47
N LYS A 362 -0.11 41.48 19.13
CA LYS A 362 1.22 41.36 18.51
C LYS A 362 1.26 40.26 17.45
N ALA A 363 0.74 39.08 17.76
CA ALA A 363 0.61 37.98 16.80
C ALA A 363 -0.18 38.42 15.56
N TRP A 364 -1.28 39.15 15.76
CA TRP A 364 -2.12 39.65 14.66
C TRP A 364 -1.43 40.76 13.84
N ALA A 365 -0.76 41.70 14.50
CA ALA A 365 0.00 42.75 13.83
C ALA A 365 1.09 42.15 12.94
N LEU A 366 1.86 41.18 13.46
CA LEU A 366 2.89 40.46 12.71
C LEU A 366 2.32 39.64 11.56
N TYR A 367 1.13 39.05 11.72
CA TYR A 367 0.43 38.38 10.63
C TYR A 367 0.05 39.36 9.50
N LEU A 368 -0.48 40.54 9.82
CA LEU A 368 -0.77 41.56 8.82
C LEU A 368 0.51 42.05 8.13
N GLN A 369 1.61 42.21 8.88
CA GLN A 369 2.92 42.55 8.31
C GLN A 369 3.40 41.46 7.34
N LEU A 370 3.35 40.18 7.74
CA LEU A 370 3.71 39.06 6.87
C LEU A 370 2.88 39.04 5.58
N LYS A 371 1.57 39.26 5.70
CA LYS A 371 0.66 39.27 4.56
C LYS A 371 0.92 40.46 3.63
N THR A 372 1.29 41.61 4.15
CA THR A 372 1.67 42.77 3.30
C THR A 372 3.03 42.60 2.64
N PHE A 373 3.97 41.91 3.28
CA PHE A 373 5.24 41.57 2.65
C PHE A 373 5.08 40.55 1.52
N LEU A 374 4.24 39.52 1.70
CA LEU A 374 4.06 38.46 0.71
C LEU A 374 3.04 38.81 -0.37
N GLY A 375 2.01 39.60 -0.06
CA GLY A 375 0.98 39.99 -1.03
C GLY A 375 0.38 38.78 -1.75
N SER A 376 0.61 38.69 -3.07
CA SER A 376 0.18 37.58 -3.92
C SER A 376 1.02 36.31 -3.80
N GLU A 377 2.20 36.36 -3.18
CA GLU A 377 3.09 35.20 -2.95
C GLU A 377 2.70 34.37 -1.71
N MET A 378 1.69 34.81 -0.96
CA MET A 378 1.20 34.09 0.23
C MET A 378 0.54 32.79 -0.21
N THR A 379 1.12 31.66 0.18
CA THR A 379 0.64 30.33 -0.23
C THR A 379 -0.43 29.81 0.71
N MET A 380 -1.22 28.83 0.25
CA MET A 380 -2.21 28.14 1.09
C MET A 380 -1.55 27.45 2.29
N GLU A 381 -0.34 26.92 2.13
CA GLU A 381 0.42 26.29 3.23
C GLU A 381 0.83 27.30 4.31
N ASP A 382 1.14 28.55 3.93
CA ASP A 382 1.52 29.59 4.88
C ASP A 382 0.32 29.94 5.79
N TYR A 383 -0.89 30.02 5.22
CA TYR A 383 -2.13 30.19 5.99
C TYR A 383 -2.41 29.00 6.90
N ASP A 384 -2.23 27.78 6.40
CA ASP A 384 -2.47 26.56 7.18
C ASP A 384 -1.54 26.50 8.40
N LYS A 385 -0.24 26.70 8.22
CA LYS A 385 0.76 26.67 9.32
C LYS A 385 0.40 27.65 10.45
N ILE A 386 0.02 28.89 10.10
CA ILE A 386 -0.33 29.90 11.10
C ILE A 386 -1.68 29.56 11.74
N SER A 387 -2.68 29.18 10.96
CA SER A 387 -4.01 28.86 11.49
C SER A 387 -3.98 27.65 12.44
N ILE A 388 -3.28 26.57 12.07
CA ILE A 388 -3.14 25.36 12.88
C ILE A 388 -2.37 25.68 14.16
N GLY A 389 -1.25 26.40 14.06
CA GLY A 389 -0.47 26.75 15.24
C GLY A 389 -1.23 27.66 16.23
N LEU A 390 -2.04 28.60 15.74
CA LEU A 390 -2.92 29.41 16.60
C LEU A 390 -4.10 28.61 17.18
N LEU A 391 -4.63 27.62 16.46
CA LEU A 391 -5.60 26.68 17.02
C LEU A 391 -4.96 25.89 18.18
N ALA A 392 -3.77 25.32 17.98
CA ALA A 392 -3.04 24.60 19.02
C ALA A 392 -2.75 25.47 20.26
N ALA A 393 -2.48 26.77 20.05
CA ALA A 393 -2.32 27.77 21.12
C ALA A 393 -3.64 28.20 21.80
N GLY A 394 -4.79 27.68 21.35
CA GLY A 394 -6.12 28.02 21.86
C GLY A 394 -6.62 29.42 21.45
N ARG A 395 -6.00 30.06 20.46
CA ARG A 395 -6.38 31.38 19.92
C ARG A 395 -7.39 31.23 18.78
N LEU A 396 -8.55 30.62 19.10
CA LEU A 396 -9.56 30.22 18.13
C LEU A 396 -9.97 31.38 17.22
N ASP A 397 -10.30 32.53 17.79
CA ASP A 397 -10.73 33.74 17.06
C ASP A 397 -9.75 34.20 15.98
N THR A 398 -8.45 34.27 16.31
CA THR A 398 -7.43 34.67 15.34
C THR A 398 -7.26 33.62 14.25
N ALA A 399 -7.29 32.33 14.60
CA ALA A 399 -7.21 31.26 13.63
C ALA A 399 -8.37 31.30 12.63
N VAL A 400 -9.59 31.63 13.08
CA VAL A 400 -10.74 31.82 12.17
C VAL A 400 -10.52 32.97 11.21
N ALA A 401 -9.99 34.09 11.70
CA ALA A 401 -9.77 35.27 10.88
C ALA A 401 -8.74 34.99 9.76
N ILE A 402 -7.69 34.22 10.08
CA ILE A 402 -6.68 33.77 9.10
C ILE A 402 -7.27 32.76 8.12
N PHE A 403 -8.07 31.80 8.58
CA PHE A 403 -8.73 30.84 7.69
C PHE A 403 -9.76 31.53 6.77
N LYS A 404 -10.47 32.54 7.27
CA LYS A 404 -11.34 33.41 6.46
C LYS A 404 -10.54 34.10 5.37
N ASP A 405 -9.40 34.71 5.72
CA ASP A 405 -8.52 35.33 4.75
C ASP A 405 -8.11 34.33 3.65
N MET A 406 -7.70 33.12 4.02
CA MET A 406 -7.35 32.06 3.07
C MET A 406 -8.48 31.71 2.08
N MET A 407 -9.75 31.82 2.50
CA MET A 407 -10.90 31.55 1.63
C MET A 407 -11.30 32.76 0.78
N VAL A 408 -10.92 33.96 1.19
CA VAL A 408 -11.30 35.23 0.57
C VAL A 408 -10.21 35.74 -0.38
N THR A 409 -8.95 35.40 -0.12
CA THR A 409 -7.80 35.72 -0.98
C THR A 409 -8.01 35.18 -2.39
N GLY A 410 -7.97 36.09 -3.37
CA GLY A 410 -8.21 35.78 -4.78
C GLY A 410 -9.68 35.77 -5.22
N GLN A 411 -10.64 35.85 -4.29
CA GLN A 411 -12.09 35.85 -4.62
C GLN A 411 -12.78 37.18 -4.29
N ASP A 412 -12.57 37.72 -3.08
CA ASP A 412 -13.28 38.91 -2.60
C ASP A 412 -12.36 39.85 -1.82
N PRO A 413 -11.57 40.70 -2.51
CA PRO A 413 -10.57 41.56 -1.87
C PRO A 413 -11.18 42.58 -0.89
N ALA A 414 -12.50 42.84 -0.91
CA ALA A 414 -13.15 43.78 -0.01
C ALA A 414 -13.30 43.24 1.43
N ASN A 415 -13.43 41.92 1.58
CA ASN A 415 -13.53 41.25 2.89
C ASN A 415 -12.19 40.76 3.44
N ASP A 416 -11.09 41.10 2.75
CA ASP A 416 -9.75 40.73 3.15
C ASP A 416 -9.30 41.50 4.40
N SER A 417 -8.63 40.84 5.35
CA SER A 417 -8.24 41.51 6.60
C SER A 417 -7.27 42.69 6.41
N THR A 418 -6.51 42.73 5.31
CA THR A 418 -5.68 43.92 4.99
C THR A 418 -6.51 45.09 4.47
N ALA A 419 -7.55 44.81 3.68
CA ALA A 419 -8.49 45.82 3.18
C ALA A 419 -9.36 46.39 4.30
N LEU A 420 -9.85 45.54 5.21
CA LEU A 420 -10.59 45.96 6.40
C LEU A 420 -9.74 46.79 7.36
N TYR A 421 -8.45 46.48 7.49
CA TYR A 421 -7.51 47.29 8.27
C TYR A 421 -7.29 48.67 7.64
N LYS A 422 -7.13 48.74 6.31
CA LYS A 422 -7.02 50.02 5.57
C LYS A 422 -8.25 50.90 5.75
N SER A 423 -9.45 50.32 5.55
CA SER A 423 -10.70 51.06 5.64
C SER A 423 -10.96 51.59 7.05
N ALA A 424 -10.62 50.80 8.08
CA ALA A 424 -10.76 51.23 9.48
C ALA A 424 -9.81 52.36 9.89
N LEU A 425 -8.67 52.52 9.21
CA LEU A 425 -7.71 53.60 9.44
C LEU A 425 -7.85 54.78 8.47
N GLY A 426 -8.78 54.72 7.51
CA GLY A 426 -8.95 55.76 6.49
C GLY A 426 -7.73 55.97 5.58
N LEU A 427 -6.86 54.96 5.45
CA LEU A 427 -5.63 55.06 4.68
C LEU A 427 -5.92 54.90 3.18
N ALA A 428 -5.60 55.92 2.38
CA ALA A 428 -5.64 55.86 0.92
C ALA A 428 -4.26 55.48 0.37
N GLY A 429 -4.11 54.28 -0.22
CA GLY A 429 -2.86 53.82 -0.85
C GLY A 429 -2.45 52.38 -0.53
N ASN A 430 -1.20 52.02 -0.88
CA ASN A 430 -0.61 50.73 -0.56
C ASN A 430 -0.20 50.68 0.93
N LEU A 431 -0.54 49.59 1.64
CA LEU A 431 -0.14 49.44 3.04
C LEU A 431 1.33 49.04 3.07
N HIS A 432 2.15 49.77 3.81
CA HIS A 432 3.53 49.37 4.04
C HIS A 432 3.62 48.57 5.34
N ALA A 433 4.37 47.47 5.35
CA ALA A 433 4.52 46.63 6.54
C ALA A 433 5.04 47.41 7.76
N SER A 434 5.89 48.42 7.54
CA SER A 434 6.41 49.32 8.57
C SER A 434 5.37 50.28 9.18
N SER A 435 4.19 50.45 8.56
CA SER A 435 3.10 51.30 9.06
C SER A 435 2.09 50.57 9.95
N ILE A 436 2.25 49.25 10.13
CA ILE A 436 1.40 48.46 11.03
C ILE A 436 1.99 48.54 12.44
N ASP A 437 1.36 49.35 13.29
CA ASP A 437 1.70 49.51 14.71
C ASP A 437 0.66 48.83 15.62
N GLU A 438 1.12 48.30 16.75
CA GLU A 438 0.30 47.62 17.77
C GLU A 438 -0.83 48.52 18.28
N LYS A 439 -0.56 49.82 18.43
CA LYS A 439 -1.55 50.82 18.85
C LYS A 439 -2.62 51.04 17.78
N ALA A 440 -2.26 50.96 16.50
CA ALA A 440 -3.20 51.10 15.39
C ALA A 440 -4.08 49.84 15.25
N VAL A 441 -3.50 48.66 15.43
CA VAL A 441 -4.23 47.38 15.50
C VAL A 441 -5.17 47.32 16.71
N ASN A 442 -4.81 47.90 17.86
CA ASN A 442 -5.73 48.00 18.98
C ASN A 442 -6.88 49.00 18.74
N LYS A 443 -6.61 50.12 18.06
CA LYS A 443 -7.63 51.10 17.67
C LYS A 443 -8.62 50.49 16.66
N VAL A 444 -8.12 49.73 15.69
CA VAL A 444 -8.94 48.90 14.80
C VAL A 444 -9.33 47.65 15.55
N SER A 445 -10.36 47.75 16.41
CA SER A 445 -10.72 46.67 17.34
C SER A 445 -10.60 45.28 16.70
N LEU A 446 -9.77 44.41 17.29
CA LEU A 446 -9.59 43.03 16.82
C LEU A 446 -10.93 42.31 16.65
N SER A 447 -11.94 42.68 17.44
CA SER A 447 -13.30 42.16 17.31
C SER A 447 -13.94 42.42 15.94
N VAL A 448 -13.64 43.57 15.31
CA VAL A 448 -14.12 43.93 13.98
C VAL A 448 -13.48 43.04 12.91
N LEU A 449 -12.18 42.76 13.05
CA LEU A 449 -11.46 41.89 12.10
C LEU A 449 -11.81 40.39 12.30
N LYS A 450 -12.19 40.01 13.53
CA LYS A 450 -12.71 38.70 13.94
C LYS A 450 -14.18 38.46 13.55
N LEU A 451 -14.93 39.48 13.13
CA LEU A 451 -16.31 39.30 12.69
C LEU A 451 -16.31 38.55 11.35
N LEU A 452 -16.74 37.29 11.40
CA LEU A 452 -17.04 36.51 10.20
C LEU A 452 -18.23 37.15 9.48
N PRO A 453 -18.11 37.47 8.18
CA PRO A 453 -19.26 37.80 7.34
C PRO A 453 -20.38 36.77 7.48
N ARG A 454 -21.65 37.20 7.43
CA ARG A 454 -22.83 36.30 7.60
C ARG A 454 -22.77 35.06 6.69
N ARG A 455 -22.24 35.21 5.48
CA ARG A 455 -22.06 34.10 4.52
C ARG A 455 -21.16 32.96 5.02
N PHE A 456 -20.27 33.21 5.99
CA PHE A 456 -19.37 32.22 6.58
C PHE A 456 -19.82 31.75 7.97
N GLN A 457 -20.86 32.34 8.55
CA GLN A 457 -21.45 31.91 9.82
C GLN A 457 -22.44 30.74 9.62
N ASN A 458 -22.00 29.68 8.95
CA ASN A 458 -22.84 28.52 8.66
C ASN A 458 -22.09 27.21 8.85
N ARG A 459 -22.85 26.10 8.99
CA ARG A 459 -22.29 24.76 9.17
C ARG A 459 -21.35 24.31 8.05
N PHE A 460 -21.58 24.75 6.81
CA PHE A 460 -20.80 24.30 5.64
C PHE A 460 -19.40 24.90 5.61
N PHE A 461 -19.25 26.14 6.07
CA PHE A 461 -17.95 26.79 6.25
C PHE A 461 -17.09 25.98 7.22
N TYR A 462 -17.63 25.70 8.42
CA TYR A 462 -16.92 24.90 9.42
C TYR A 462 -16.68 23.46 8.97
N ALA A 463 -17.64 22.84 8.26
CA ALA A 463 -17.45 21.51 7.66
C ALA A 463 -16.28 21.47 6.68
N SER A 464 -16.16 22.49 5.82
CA SER A 464 -15.06 22.60 4.86
C SER A 464 -13.71 22.78 5.57
N TRP A 465 -13.67 23.61 6.61
CA TRP A 465 -12.47 23.80 7.43
C TRP A 465 -12.05 22.49 8.13
N MET A 466 -12.98 21.83 8.81
CA MET A 466 -12.72 20.54 9.47
C MET A 466 -12.30 19.47 8.49
N LYS A 467 -12.92 19.38 7.30
CA LYS A 467 -12.52 18.43 6.26
C LYS A 467 -11.06 18.65 5.83
N LYS A 468 -10.64 19.91 5.68
CA LYS A 468 -9.26 20.26 5.35
C LYS A 468 -8.30 19.84 6.48
N LEU A 469 -8.61 20.21 7.73
CA LEU A 469 -7.81 19.85 8.90
C LEU A 469 -7.65 18.33 9.08
N ILE A 470 -8.76 17.57 8.96
CA ILE A 470 -8.73 16.10 9.03
C ILE A 470 -7.90 15.52 7.87
N GLY A 471 -7.99 16.10 6.67
CA GLY A 471 -7.18 15.70 5.52
C GLY A 471 -5.68 15.92 5.73
N MET A 472 -5.29 16.93 6.52
CA MET A 472 -3.91 17.20 6.90
C MET A 472 -3.41 16.36 8.09
N GLY A 473 -4.26 15.52 8.68
CA GLY A 473 -3.94 14.75 9.89
C GLY A 473 -4.13 15.52 11.21
N GLU A 474 -4.53 16.79 11.13
CA GLU A 474 -4.70 17.71 12.28
C GLU A 474 -6.08 17.55 12.93
N VAL A 475 -6.38 16.34 13.42
CA VAL A 475 -7.71 15.98 13.93
C VAL A 475 -8.04 16.69 15.24
N ASP A 476 -7.07 16.88 16.14
CA ASP A 476 -7.28 17.61 17.39
C ASP A 476 -7.56 19.11 17.12
N SER A 477 -6.90 19.70 16.12
CA SER A 477 -7.21 21.05 15.64
C SER A 477 -8.63 21.14 15.05
N ALA A 478 -9.06 20.11 14.30
CA ALA A 478 -10.45 20.03 13.82
C ALA A 478 -11.46 19.94 14.98
N ALA A 479 -11.09 19.26 16.07
CA ALA A 479 -11.92 19.17 17.27
C ALA A 479 -12.07 20.53 17.99
N LEU A 480 -11.06 21.40 17.93
CA LEU A 480 -11.16 22.78 18.42
C LEU A 480 -12.09 23.65 17.57
N VAL A 481 -12.22 23.38 16.27
CA VAL A 481 -13.18 24.07 15.41
C VAL A 481 -14.63 23.79 15.86
N ILE A 482 -14.93 22.61 16.41
CA ILE A 482 -16.24 22.32 17.01
C ILE A 482 -16.52 23.22 18.22
N GLU A 483 -15.53 23.44 19.08
CA GLU A 483 -15.66 24.33 20.24
C GLU A 483 -16.03 25.74 19.79
N LEU A 484 -15.33 26.23 18.77
CA LEU A 484 -15.61 27.51 18.12
C LEU A 484 -17.02 27.57 17.50
N MET A 485 -17.49 26.49 16.87
CA MET A 485 -18.86 26.44 16.33
C MET A 485 -19.88 26.75 17.43
N TYR A 486 -19.74 26.10 18.60
CA TYR A 486 -20.61 26.36 19.75
C TYR A 486 -20.46 27.79 20.29
N GLU A 487 -19.24 28.32 20.42
CA GLU A 487 -18.99 29.71 20.87
C GLU A 487 -19.67 30.74 19.95
N ARG A 488 -19.78 30.44 18.65
CA ARG A 488 -20.44 31.29 17.66
C ARG A 488 -21.93 30.98 17.47
N GLY A 489 -22.50 30.13 18.33
CA GLY A 489 -23.92 29.76 18.28
C GLY A 489 -24.32 28.85 17.11
N VAL A 490 -23.35 28.29 16.39
CA VAL A 490 -23.59 27.33 15.30
C VAL A 490 -23.52 25.92 15.89
N LYS A 491 -24.65 25.22 15.95
CA LYS A 491 -24.67 23.84 16.50
C LYS A 491 -24.02 22.85 15.51
N PRO A 492 -23.08 21.99 15.95
CA PRO A 492 -22.51 20.97 15.09
C PRO A 492 -23.51 19.83 14.84
N ASP A 493 -23.63 19.46 13.57
CA ASP A 493 -24.34 18.24 13.15
C ASP A 493 -23.50 16.96 13.36
N SER A 494 -24.17 15.81 13.37
CA SER A 494 -23.53 14.48 13.52
C SER A 494 -22.44 14.20 12.47
N LYS A 495 -22.58 14.74 11.25
CA LYS A 495 -21.56 14.63 10.19
C LYS A 495 -20.20 15.20 10.61
N HIS A 496 -20.19 16.32 11.32
CA HIS A 496 -18.94 16.94 11.76
C HIS A 496 -18.22 16.05 12.79
N LEU A 497 -18.97 15.57 13.78
CA LEU A 497 -18.43 14.71 14.83
C LEU A 497 -18.03 13.33 14.29
N ASN A 498 -18.81 12.73 13.39
CA ASN A 498 -18.45 11.49 12.71
C ASN A 498 -17.11 11.61 11.95
N GLY A 499 -16.85 12.77 11.33
CA GLY A 499 -15.56 13.06 10.70
C GLY A 499 -14.39 13.05 11.69
N ILE A 500 -14.58 13.66 12.87
CA ILE A 500 -13.56 13.70 13.94
C ILE A 500 -13.34 12.32 14.55
N ILE A 501 -14.41 11.59 14.88
CA ILE A 501 -14.36 10.20 15.38
C ILE A 501 -13.56 9.35 14.39
N ALA A 502 -13.91 9.40 13.09
CA ALA A 502 -13.19 8.65 12.07
C ALA A 502 -11.73 9.10 11.95
N GLY A 503 -11.44 10.40 12.08
CA GLY A 503 -10.07 10.94 12.09
C GLY A 503 -9.23 10.37 13.23
N TRP A 504 -9.74 10.42 14.46
CA TRP A 504 -9.05 9.89 15.64
C TRP A 504 -8.85 8.37 15.59
N LEU A 505 -9.82 7.62 15.05
CA LEU A 505 -9.67 6.17 14.86
C LEU A 505 -8.63 5.83 13.78
N ARG A 506 -8.44 6.69 12.77
CA ARG A 506 -7.38 6.53 11.76
C ARG A 506 -5.99 6.87 12.31
N ASP A 507 -5.88 7.91 13.13
CA ASP A 507 -4.64 8.24 13.85
C ASP A 507 -4.15 7.04 14.68
N GLY A 508 -5.08 6.39 15.39
CA GLY A 508 -4.81 5.11 16.02
C GLY A 508 -3.93 5.18 17.28
N SER A 509 -3.56 6.36 17.76
CA SER A 509 -3.02 6.51 19.12
C SER A 509 -4.03 6.02 20.15
N THR A 510 -3.57 5.50 21.30
CA THR A 510 -4.46 5.02 22.37
C THR A 510 -5.39 6.13 22.85
N THR A 511 -4.82 7.33 23.06
CA THR A 511 -5.55 8.53 23.47
C THR A 511 -6.58 8.99 22.44
N ALA A 512 -6.26 8.98 21.14
CA ALA A 512 -7.22 9.35 20.10
C ALA A 512 -8.36 8.35 20.01
N ARG A 513 -8.07 7.05 20.10
CA ARG A 513 -9.09 5.99 20.09
C ARG A 513 -10.06 6.15 21.25
N GLU A 514 -9.58 6.39 22.45
CA GLU A 514 -10.46 6.60 23.60
C GLU A 514 -11.29 7.88 23.48
N LYS A 515 -10.72 8.99 22.96
CA LYS A 515 -11.50 10.21 22.64
C LYS A 515 -12.62 9.89 21.64
N ALA A 516 -12.32 9.10 20.61
CA ALA A 516 -13.27 8.72 19.57
C ALA A 516 -14.39 7.84 20.10
N GLU A 517 -14.05 6.80 20.88
CA GLU A 517 -15.02 5.89 21.49
C GLU A 517 -15.94 6.66 22.45
N ARG A 518 -15.38 7.45 23.38
CA ARG A 518 -16.17 8.26 24.31
C ARG A 518 -17.15 9.19 23.60
N LEU A 519 -16.69 9.90 22.55
CA LEU A 519 -17.54 10.79 21.77
C LEU A 519 -18.66 10.04 21.05
N ALA A 520 -18.32 8.94 20.38
CA ALA A 520 -19.28 8.15 19.62
C ALA A 520 -20.38 7.58 20.54
N TRP A 521 -19.99 7.06 21.70
CA TRP A 521 -20.93 6.54 22.68
C TRP A 521 -21.79 7.62 23.35
N ALA A 522 -21.24 8.80 23.60
CA ALA A 522 -22.03 9.95 24.05
C ALA A 522 -23.11 10.34 23.02
N MET A 523 -22.77 10.34 21.73
CA MET A 523 -23.75 10.57 20.66
C MET A 523 -24.82 9.47 20.60
N ILE A 524 -24.45 8.21 20.84
CA ILE A 524 -25.37 7.07 20.88
C ILE A 524 -26.33 7.20 22.07
N GLN A 525 -25.83 7.49 23.27
CA GLN A 525 -26.68 7.72 24.44
C GLN A 525 -27.69 8.85 24.17
N HIS A 526 -27.25 9.97 23.61
CA HIS A 526 -28.15 11.08 23.28
C HIS A 526 -29.24 10.67 22.27
N ARG A 527 -28.91 9.80 21.31
CA ARG A 527 -29.88 9.24 20.37
C ARG A 527 -30.88 8.30 21.06
N ILE A 528 -30.41 7.41 21.92
CA ILE A 528 -31.25 6.51 22.71
C ILE A 528 -32.20 7.34 23.59
N ASP A 529 -31.68 8.29 24.36
CA ASP A 529 -32.49 9.18 25.21
C ASP A 529 -33.55 9.93 24.39
N SER A 530 -33.17 10.43 23.22
CA SER A 530 -34.08 11.15 22.32
C SER A 530 -35.16 10.23 21.72
N ALA A 531 -34.84 8.98 21.42
CA ALA A 531 -35.81 8.00 20.93
C ALA A 531 -36.76 7.63 22.07
N TRP A 532 -36.24 7.27 23.24
CA TRP A 532 -37.03 6.84 24.40
C TRP A 532 -38.00 7.92 24.89
N LYS A 533 -37.56 9.20 24.95
CA LYS A 533 -38.44 10.34 25.28
C LYS A 533 -39.66 10.46 24.36
N ARG A 534 -39.58 10.00 23.11
CA ARG A 534 -40.69 10.06 22.15
C ARG A 534 -41.71 8.94 22.31
N PHE A 535 -41.27 7.76 22.78
CA PHE A 535 -42.11 6.56 22.84
C PHE A 535 -42.58 6.22 24.26
N GLN A 536 -41.84 6.61 25.30
CA GLN A 536 -42.17 6.33 26.70
C GLN A 536 -41.95 7.59 27.54
N SER A 537 -42.94 8.49 27.49
CA SER A 537 -42.98 9.73 28.27
C SER A 537 -43.03 9.43 29.78
N GLY A 538 -41.86 9.20 30.41
CA GLY A 538 -41.72 8.92 31.84
C GLY A 538 -40.78 7.75 32.20
N GLY A 539 -40.31 6.99 31.21
CA GLY A 539 -39.36 5.88 31.43
C GLY A 539 -37.90 6.35 31.52
N ILE A 540 -37.08 5.65 32.32
CA ILE A 540 -35.63 5.85 32.36
C ILE A 540 -35.02 5.16 31.13
N SER A 541 -34.28 5.91 30.30
CA SER A 541 -33.59 5.33 29.14
C SER A 541 -32.50 4.35 29.56
N PRO A 542 -32.20 3.31 28.76
CA PRO A 542 -31.06 2.44 28.99
C PRO A 542 -29.77 3.25 29.08
N ARG A 543 -29.05 3.12 30.20
CA ARG A 543 -27.70 3.69 30.34
C ARG A 543 -26.70 2.74 29.70
N LEU A 544 -25.79 3.29 28.91
CA LEU A 544 -24.70 2.51 28.34
C LEU A 544 -23.70 2.10 29.43
N GLU A 545 -23.32 0.82 29.45
CA GLU A 545 -22.37 0.23 30.39
C GLU A 545 -21.01 0.11 29.70
N ILE A 546 -20.27 1.22 29.66
CA ILE A 546 -18.97 1.26 28.98
C ILE A 546 -17.91 1.62 30.02
N ALA A 547 -17.03 0.66 30.31
CA ALA A 547 -15.90 0.89 31.18
C ALA A 547 -14.98 1.95 30.54
N HIS A 548 -14.81 3.08 31.21
CA HIS A 548 -13.87 4.12 30.81
C HIS A 548 -12.76 4.21 31.86
N ASP A 549 -11.81 3.28 31.79
CA ASP A 549 -10.58 3.35 32.59
C ASP A 549 -9.63 4.38 31.98
N SER A 550 -9.77 5.67 32.33
CA SER A 550 -8.67 6.65 32.27
C SER A 550 -9.10 8.10 32.53
N GLU A 551 -8.21 8.85 33.20
CA GLU A 551 -8.22 10.31 33.40
C GLU A 551 -7.85 11.09 32.11
N VAL A 552 -8.39 10.74 30.95
CA VAL A 552 -8.09 11.53 29.73
C VAL A 552 -8.82 12.86 29.77
N ARG A 553 -8.08 13.96 29.61
CA ARG A 553 -8.64 15.30 29.47
C ARG A 553 -9.50 15.38 28.20
N LEU A 554 -10.81 15.27 28.39
CA LEU A 554 -11.79 15.38 27.32
C LEU A 554 -11.82 16.79 26.73
N PRO A 555 -11.98 16.93 25.40
CA PRO A 555 -12.27 18.23 24.79
C PRO A 555 -13.53 18.85 25.40
N ARG A 556 -13.50 20.17 25.64
CA ARG A 556 -14.59 20.91 26.31
C ARG A 556 -15.94 20.74 25.62
N PHE A 557 -15.96 20.67 24.29
CA PHE A 557 -17.20 20.47 23.55
C PHE A 557 -17.90 19.14 23.86
N MET A 558 -17.17 18.10 24.32
CA MET A 558 -17.79 16.84 24.73
C MET A 558 -18.57 16.95 26.04
N GLN A 559 -18.32 18.00 26.82
CA GLN A 559 -19.09 18.32 28.03
C GLN A 559 -20.38 19.09 27.69
N ARG A 560 -20.52 19.56 26.44
CA ARG A 560 -21.74 20.20 25.92
C ARG A 560 -22.68 19.16 25.32
N GLN A 561 -23.88 19.60 24.95
CA GLN A 561 -24.84 18.72 24.28
C GLN A 561 -24.32 18.32 22.89
N VAL A 562 -24.02 17.04 22.71
CA VAL A 562 -23.64 16.45 21.42
C VAL A 562 -24.88 16.16 20.56
N PRO A 563 -24.79 16.24 19.22
CA PRO A 563 -25.85 15.81 18.32
C PRO A 563 -26.13 14.30 18.46
N PRO A 564 -27.38 13.85 18.19
CA PRO A 564 -27.71 12.43 18.26
C PRO A 564 -26.95 11.64 17.19
N ALA A 565 -26.51 10.43 17.54
CA ALA A 565 -25.87 9.50 16.61
C ALA A 565 -26.74 9.18 15.40
N THR A 566 -26.08 8.90 14.27
CA THR A 566 -26.68 8.42 13.03
C THR A 566 -26.13 7.03 12.70
N ILE A 567 -26.69 6.35 11.68
CA ILE A 567 -26.18 5.05 11.22
C ILE A 567 -24.68 5.09 10.85
N GLU A 568 -24.17 6.25 10.43
CA GLU A 568 -22.76 6.47 10.16
C GLU A 568 -21.91 6.35 11.44
N THR A 569 -22.36 6.93 12.56
CA THR A 569 -21.68 6.80 13.87
C THR A 569 -21.54 5.32 14.27
N PHE A 570 -22.64 4.57 14.14
CA PHE A 570 -22.64 3.12 14.39
C PHE A 570 -21.72 2.37 13.42
N SER A 571 -21.71 2.75 12.13
CA SER A 571 -20.87 2.08 11.14
C SER A 571 -19.38 2.34 11.38
N ILE A 572 -19.00 3.53 11.86
CA ILE A 572 -17.62 3.86 12.23
C ILE A 572 -17.15 3.00 13.40
N LEU A 573 -17.95 2.90 14.48
CA LEU A 573 -17.63 2.03 15.62
C LEU A 573 -17.61 0.55 15.23
N LEU A 574 -18.56 0.11 14.39
CA LEU A 574 -18.60 -1.26 13.89
C LEU A 574 -17.30 -1.61 13.16
N LEU A 575 -16.84 -0.74 12.25
CA LEU A 575 -15.59 -0.94 11.53
C LEU A 575 -14.38 -1.01 12.48
N HIS A 576 -14.39 -0.21 13.54
CA HIS A 576 -13.33 -0.21 14.56
C HIS A 576 -13.28 -1.51 15.35
N TYR A 577 -14.40 -1.95 15.94
CA TYR A 577 -14.44 -3.19 16.73
C TYR A 577 -14.22 -4.44 15.87
N THR A 578 -14.81 -4.50 14.67
CA THR A 578 -14.62 -5.65 13.76
C THR A 578 -13.19 -5.79 13.25
N ARG A 579 -12.42 -4.69 13.13
CA ARG A 579 -10.98 -4.76 12.80
C ARG A 579 -10.12 -5.24 13.95
N ARG A 580 -10.58 -5.06 15.19
CA ARG A 580 -9.92 -5.54 16.41
C ARG A 580 -10.31 -6.97 16.79
N GLY A 581 -11.35 -7.52 16.15
CA GLY A 581 -11.90 -8.83 16.52
C GLY A 581 -12.68 -8.81 17.84
N ASP A 582 -13.15 -7.63 18.27
CA ASP A 582 -13.91 -7.45 19.51
C ASP A 582 -15.40 -7.75 19.26
N ASP A 583 -15.72 -9.03 19.14
CA ASP A 583 -17.06 -9.51 18.78
C ASP A 583 -18.12 -9.17 19.85
N ASP A 584 -17.72 -9.00 21.11
CA ASP A 584 -18.64 -8.67 22.20
C ASP A 584 -19.10 -7.21 22.11
N MET A 585 -18.17 -6.29 21.84
CA MET A 585 -18.52 -4.90 21.56
C MET A 585 -19.34 -4.75 20.28
N VAL A 586 -19.11 -5.59 19.26
CA VAL A 586 -19.96 -5.63 18.06
C VAL A 586 -21.39 -6.04 18.39
N LYS A 587 -21.60 -7.10 19.19
CA LYS A 587 -22.94 -7.53 19.63
C LYS A 587 -23.62 -6.44 20.45
N TYR A 588 -22.88 -5.80 21.37
CA TYR A 588 -23.40 -4.70 22.19
C TYR A 588 -23.84 -3.51 21.32
N LEU A 589 -23.01 -3.12 20.34
CA LEU A 589 -23.32 -2.05 19.40
C LEU A 589 -24.59 -2.35 18.57
N ILE A 590 -24.79 -3.60 18.13
CA ILE A 590 -25.99 -4.03 17.41
C ILE A 590 -27.24 -3.94 18.31
N LYS A 591 -27.15 -4.34 19.58
CA LYS A 591 -28.24 -4.14 20.55
C LYS A 591 -28.58 -2.65 20.69
N CYS A 592 -27.58 -1.80 20.90
CA CYS A 592 -27.76 -0.35 21.03
C CYS A 592 -28.32 0.30 19.75
N LEU A 593 -28.09 -0.27 18.57
CA LEU A 593 -28.70 0.19 17.32
C LEU A 593 -30.24 0.04 17.36
N GLY A 594 -30.71 -1.07 17.94
CA GLY A 594 -32.12 -1.32 18.23
C GLY A 594 -32.69 -0.34 19.26
N ASP A 595 -31.98 -0.15 20.39
CA ASP A 595 -32.38 0.79 21.44
C ASP A 595 -32.44 2.24 20.94
N ALA A 596 -31.54 2.59 20.01
CA ALA A 596 -31.49 3.89 19.33
C ALA A 596 -32.56 4.06 18.23
N GLN A 597 -33.31 2.99 17.92
CA GLN A 597 -34.28 2.89 16.84
C GLN A 597 -33.73 3.42 15.50
N ILE A 598 -32.52 2.98 15.15
CA ILE A 598 -31.93 3.28 13.85
C ILE A 598 -32.02 2.03 12.99
N LYS A 599 -32.62 2.15 11.81
CA LYS A 599 -32.65 1.04 10.85
C LYS A 599 -31.27 0.87 10.23
N PRO A 600 -30.69 -0.35 10.25
CA PRO A 600 -29.43 -0.62 9.55
C PRO A 600 -29.62 -0.47 8.04
N ASN A 601 -28.56 -0.05 7.34
CA ASN A 601 -28.52 0.06 5.88
C ASN A 601 -27.55 -0.97 5.28
N SER A 602 -27.49 -1.04 3.95
CA SER A 602 -26.60 -1.95 3.22
C SER A 602 -25.13 -1.77 3.62
N TYR A 603 -24.69 -0.52 3.81
CA TYR A 603 -23.34 -0.20 4.28
C TYR A 603 -23.00 -0.87 5.63
N PHE A 604 -23.90 -0.79 6.62
CA PHE A 604 -23.71 -1.44 7.92
C PHE A 604 -23.68 -2.97 7.79
N MET A 605 -24.58 -3.54 6.98
CA MET A 605 -24.62 -4.97 6.67
C MET A 605 -23.31 -5.45 6.01
N ASN A 606 -22.79 -4.71 5.03
CA ASN A 606 -21.57 -5.07 4.30
C ASN A 606 -20.36 -5.15 5.24
N HIS A 607 -20.25 -4.26 6.23
CA HIS A 607 -19.17 -4.34 7.24
C HIS A 607 -19.24 -5.62 8.08
N LEU A 608 -20.44 -6.08 8.43
CA LEU A 608 -20.61 -7.35 9.13
C LEU A 608 -20.22 -8.53 8.24
N LEU A 609 -20.62 -8.52 6.96
CA LEU A 609 -20.28 -9.59 6.02
C LEU A 609 -18.76 -9.66 5.76
N TYR A 610 -18.11 -8.52 5.53
CA TYR A 610 -16.66 -8.47 5.37
C TYR A 610 -15.90 -8.89 6.63
N ALA A 611 -16.48 -8.69 7.83
CA ALA A 611 -15.90 -9.20 9.07
C ALA A 611 -15.91 -10.74 9.10
N GLU A 612 -17.02 -11.38 8.71
CA GLU A 612 -17.09 -12.85 8.56
C GLU A 612 -16.16 -13.35 7.44
N LEU A 613 -16.06 -12.61 6.33
CA LEU A 613 -15.17 -12.98 5.22
C LEU A 613 -13.70 -13.00 5.65
N ARG A 614 -13.27 -12.04 6.50
CA ARG A 614 -11.93 -12.02 7.09
C ARG A 614 -11.65 -13.22 7.99
N LYS A 615 -12.69 -13.75 8.67
CA LYS A 615 -12.61 -14.99 9.44
C LYS A 615 -12.59 -16.25 8.56
N GLN A 616 -12.86 -16.10 7.25
CA GLN A 616 -13.01 -17.19 6.28
C GLN A 616 -14.12 -18.19 6.64
N ASP A 617 -15.11 -17.76 7.41
CA ASP A 617 -16.27 -18.58 7.77
C ASP A 617 -17.39 -18.39 6.74
N VAL A 618 -17.40 -19.29 5.74
CA VAL A 618 -18.37 -19.27 4.63
C VAL A 618 -19.81 -19.45 5.14
N ARG A 619 -20.01 -20.32 6.14
CA ARG A 619 -21.33 -20.65 6.68
C ARG A 619 -21.93 -19.50 7.46
N SER A 620 -21.15 -18.93 8.38
CA SER A 620 -21.55 -17.76 9.16
C SER A 620 -21.87 -16.58 8.26
N LEU A 621 -21.05 -16.34 7.21
CA LEU A 621 -21.29 -15.27 6.26
C LEU A 621 -22.63 -15.45 5.52
N TRP A 622 -22.89 -16.64 4.97
CA TRP A 622 -24.11 -16.90 4.21
C TRP A 622 -25.37 -16.81 5.07
N THR A 623 -25.36 -17.43 6.25
CA THR A 623 -26.48 -17.36 7.20
C THR A 623 -26.75 -15.93 7.66
N LYS A 624 -25.68 -15.15 7.92
CA LYS A 624 -25.78 -13.73 8.27
C LYS A 624 -26.35 -12.90 7.13
N PHE A 625 -25.91 -13.13 5.88
CA PHE A 625 -26.50 -12.51 4.69
C PHE A 625 -28.00 -12.78 4.60
N GLN A 626 -28.43 -14.04 4.66
CA GLN A 626 -29.84 -14.41 4.59
C GLN A 626 -30.68 -13.73 5.69
N SER A 627 -30.17 -13.71 6.93
CA SER A 627 -30.86 -13.07 8.05
C SER A 627 -30.99 -11.55 7.89
N LEU A 628 -29.94 -10.88 7.42
CA LEU A 628 -29.91 -9.43 7.27
C LEU A 628 -30.69 -8.96 6.05
N SER A 629 -30.65 -9.72 4.94
CA SER A 629 -31.37 -9.40 3.71
C SER A 629 -32.88 -9.39 3.85
N ALA A 630 -33.44 -10.00 4.90
CA ALA A 630 -34.86 -9.94 5.20
C ALA A 630 -35.32 -8.53 5.60
N ALA A 631 -34.44 -7.74 6.24
CA ALA A 631 -34.75 -6.40 6.73
C ALA A 631 -34.00 -5.29 5.97
N ILE A 632 -32.84 -5.61 5.39
CA ILE A 632 -31.93 -4.67 4.73
C ILE A 632 -31.85 -5.04 3.26
N ARG A 633 -32.11 -4.06 2.38
CA ARG A 633 -31.92 -4.28 0.94
C ARG A 633 -30.43 -4.39 0.63
N PRO A 634 -29.97 -5.51 0.02
CA PRO A 634 -28.59 -5.62 -0.46
C PRO A 634 -28.25 -4.54 -1.48
N ASP A 635 -26.97 -4.25 -1.64
CA ASP A 635 -26.43 -3.43 -2.72
C ASP A 635 -25.36 -4.18 -3.51
N LEU A 636 -24.78 -3.52 -4.51
CA LEU A 636 -23.76 -4.12 -5.36
C LEU A 636 -22.52 -4.57 -4.56
N GLU A 637 -22.16 -3.81 -3.52
CA GLU A 637 -21.05 -4.14 -2.64
C GLU A 637 -21.35 -5.36 -1.77
N THR A 638 -22.61 -5.57 -1.38
CA THR A 638 -23.05 -6.82 -0.76
C THR A 638 -22.72 -8.02 -1.65
N TYR A 639 -23.07 -7.95 -2.93
CA TYR A 639 -22.79 -9.03 -3.87
C TYR A 639 -21.30 -9.19 -4.16
N ALA A 640 -20.52 -8.10 -4.19
CA ALA A 640 -19.07 -8.19 -4.27
C ALA A 640 -18.49 -9.03 -3.13
N CYS A 641 -18.92 -8.76 -1.89
CA CYS A 641 -18.50 -9.56 -0.73
C CYS A 641 -18.93 -11.04 -0.85
N LEU A 642 -20.13 -11.31 -1.37
CA LEU A 642 -20.59 -12.69 -1.59
C LEU A 642 -19.77 -13.42 -2.65
N TRP A 643 -19.39 -12.75 -3.74
CA TRP A 643 -18.55 -13.34 -4.79
C TRP A 643 -17.10 -13.53 -4.37
N ASP A 644 -16.58 -12.68 -3.47
CA ASP A 644 -15.29 -12.91 -2.82
C ASP A 644 -15.35 -14.13 -1.89
N CYS A 645 -16.45 -14.31 -1.15
CA CYS A 645 -16.70 -15.52 -0.37
C CYS A 645 -16.82 -16.76 -1.26
N ALA A 646 -17.56 -16.64 -2.37
CA ALA A 646 -17.78 -17.71 -3.33
C ALA A 646 -16.46 -18.21 -3.94
N LYS A 647 -15.47 -17.35 -4.15
CA LYS A 647 -14.12 -17.76 -4.58
C LYS A 647 -13.41 -18.62 -3.56
N LEU A 648 -13.56 -18.32 -2.27
CA LEU A 648 -13.00 -19.17 -1.21
C LEU A 648 -13.67 -20.55 -1.21
N GLN A 649 -14.99 -20.57 -1.41
CA GLN A 649 -15.82 -21.78 -1.44
C GLN A 649 -15.58 -22.67 -2.66
N TYR A 650 -15.49 -22.10 -3.87
CA TYR A 650 -15.37 -22.86 -5.12
C TYR A 650 -13.93 -23.22 -5.48
N ASP A 651 -12.93 -22.62 -4.81
CA ASP A 651 -11.54 -23.02 -4.95
C ASP A 651 -11.30 -24.40 -4.30
N ARG A 652 -11.55 -25.48 -5.06
CA ARG A 652 -11.41 -26.89 -4.64
C ARG A 652 -10.01 -27.27 -4.13
N GLY A 653 -9.02 -26.38 -4.24
CA GLY A 653 -7.71 -26.54 -3.62
C GLY A 653 -7.68 -26.26 -2.11
N ARG A 654 -8.74 -25.65 -1.56
CA ARG A 654 -8.91 -25.30 -0.14
C ARG A 654 -9.81 -26.32 0.58
N THR A 655 -9.60 -26.47 1.88
CA THR A 655 -10.31 -27.44 2.75
C THR A 655 -11.69 -26.97 3.22
N ALA A 656 -12.03 -25.69 3.04
CA ALA A 656 -13.29 -25.12 3.47
C ALA A 656 -14.33 -25.20 2.33
N PHE A 657 -15.06 -26.32 2.27
CA PHE A 657 -16.23 -26.48 1.41
C PHE A 657 -17.45 -26.67 2.30
N ASP A 658 -18.36 -25.69 2.30
CA ASP A 658 -19.63 -25.77 3.02
C ASP A 658 -20.78 -26.09 2.07
N ILE A 659 -21.50 -27.19 2.30
CA ILE A 659 -22.62 -27.64 1.45
C ILE A 659 -23.79 -26.64 1.48
N GLY A 660 -23.93 -25.86 2.55
CA GLY A 660 -25.01 -24.88 2.72
C GLY A 660 -24.82 -23.58 1.94
N PHE A 661 -23.66 -23.34 1.34
CA PHE A 661 -23.41 -22.18 0.48
C PHE A 661 -24.00 -22.40 -0.92
N PRO A 662 -24.63 -21.40 -1.56
CA PRO A 662 -25.27 -21.55 -2.87
C PRO A 662 -24.28 -21.96 -3.95
N THR A 663 -24.79 -22.61 -5.01
CA THR A 663 -24.00 -22.83 -6.24
C THR A 663 -23.78 -21.51 -6.98
N ALA A 664 -22.80 -21.46 -7.89
CA ALA A 664 -22.51 -20.25 -8.66
C ALA A 664 -23.75 -19.75 -9.43
N ARG A 665 -24.54 -20.68 -9.99
CA ARG A 665 -25.81 -20.38 -10.66
C ARG A 665 -26.85 -19.79 -9.72
N GLN A 666 -27.03 -20.37 -8.52
CA GLN A 666 -27.99 -19.88 -7.52
C GLN A 666 -27.59 -18.51 -6.98
N LEU A 667 -26.30 -18.27 -6.73
CA LEU A 667 -25.81 -16.96 -6.29
C LEU A 667 -26.02 -15.90 -7.37
N TYR A 668 -25.75 -16.24 -8.63
CA TYR A 668 -26.01 -15.38 -9.77
C TYR A 668 -27.50 -15.08 -9.95
N SER A 669 -28.36 -16.10 -9.86
CA SER A 669 -29.82 -15.97 -9.87
C SER A 669 -30.33 -15.01 -8.80
N ASN A 670 -29.75 -15.05 -7.60
CA ASN A 670 -30.07 -14.12 -6.51
C ASN A 670 -29.68 -12.68 -6.87
N MET A 671 -28.46 -12.48 -7.39
CA MET A 671 -27.98 -11.17 -7.84
C MET A 671 -28.85 -10.58 -8.95
N VAL A 672 -29.19 -11.36 -9.98
CA VAL A 672 -30.04 -10.91 -11.09
C VAL A 672 -31.46 -10.60 -10.60
N SER A 673 -32.02 -11.44 -9.72
CA SER A 673 -33.34 -11.19 -9.10
C SER A 673 -33.37 -9.89 -8.31
N TRP A 674 -32.29 -9.59 -7.57
CA TRP A 674 -32.15 -8.34 -6.85
C TRP A 674 -32.09 -7.16 -7.81
N TYR A 675 -31.28 -7.24 -8.86
CA TYR A 675 -31.13 -6.19 -9.87
C TYR A 675 -32.47 -5.91 -10.58
N SER A 676 -33.23 -6.95 -10.93
CA SER A 676 -34.53 -6.80 -11.59
C SER A 676 -35.59 -6.14 -10.71
N GLN A 677 -35.45 -6.20 -9.38
CA GLN A 677 -36.36 -5.54 -8.42
C GLN A 677 -36.02 -4.06 -8.16
N LEU A 678 -34.90 -3.56 -8.67
CA LEU A 678 -34.51 -2.16 -8.53
C LEU A 678 -35.37 -1.25 -9.43
N SER A 679 -35.51 0.02 -9.05
CA SER A 679 -36.15 1.02 -9.91
C SER A 679 -35.29 1.30 -11.16
N PRO A 680 -35.86 1.75 -12.29
CA PRO A 680 -35.10 2.00 -13.53
C PRO A 680 -33.92 2.95 -13.34
N SER A 681 -34.08 4.00 -12.52
CA SER A 681 -32.99 4.93 -12.17
C SER A 681 -31.87 4.23 -11.37
N SER A 682 -32.24 3.36 -10.43
CA SER A 682 -31.27 2.60 -9.62
C SER A 682 -30.56 1.53 -10.44
N GLN A 683 -31.24 0.92 -11.42
CA GLN A 683 -30.63 -0.02 -12.38
C GLN A 683 -29.58 0.69 -13.22
N LYS A 684 -29.90 1.87 -13.78
CA LYS A 684 -28.93 2.69 -14.53
C LYS A 684 -27.71 3.04 -13.68
N ALA A 685 -27.93 3.55 -12.46
CA ALA A 685 -26.83 3.87 -11.54
C ALA A 685 -25.99 2.63 -11.17
N THR A 686 -26.63 1.48 -10.97
CA THR A 686 -25.92 0.22 -10.66
C THR A 686 -25.09 -0.26 -11.84
N ARG A 687 -25.62 -0.13 -13.06
CA ARG A 687 -24.90 -0.46 -14.30
C ARG A 687 -23.67 0.42 -14.49
N GLU A 688 -23.81 1.73 -14.24
CA GLU A 688 -22.68 2.68 -14.31
C GLU A 688 -21.64 2.45 -13.20
N GLN A 689 -22.05 1.99 -12.01
CA GLN A 689 -21.18 1.73 -10.87
C GLN A 689 -20.58 0.32 -10.87
N MET A 690 -20.99 -0.55 -11.81
CA MET A 690 -20.53 -1.94 -11.88
C MET A 690 -19.02 -1.99 -12.14
N PRO A 691 -18.20 -2.50 -11.19
CA PRO A 691 -16.76 -2.49 -11.35
C PRO A 691 -16.31 -3.73 -12.16
N LYS A 692 -15.33 -3.53 -13.06
CA LYS A 692 -14.78 -4.61 -13.89
C LYS A 692 -14.27 -5.79 -13.07
N GLU A 693 -13.63 -5.53 -11.92
CA GLU A 693 -13.09 -6.64 -11.13
C GLU A 693 -14.21 -7.49 -10.50
N LEU A 694 -15.44 -6.98 -10.36
CA LEU A 694 -16.57 -7.84 -9.95
C LEU A 694 -16.99 -8.77 -11.09
N TYR A 695 -17.04 -8.28 -12.33
CA TYR A 695 -17.30 -9.12 -13.51
C TYR A 695 -16.26 -10.24 -13.63
N ASP A 696 -14.97 -9.91 -13.59
CA ASP A 696 -13.89 -10.90 -13.66
C ASP A 696 -13.97 -11.91 -12.52
N GLN A 697 -14.39 -11.46 -11.34
CA GLN A 697 -14.55 -12.28 -10.14
C GLN A 697 -15.74 -13.23 -10.25
N ILE A 698 -16.86 -12.81 -10.84
CA ILE A 698 -18.01 -13.67 -11.16
C ILE A 698 -17.60 -14.76 -12.15
N VAL A 699 -16.99 -14.38 -13.27
CA VAL A 699 -16.52 -15.33 -14.29
C VAL A 699 -15.52 -16.32 -13.69
N ARG A 700 -14.57 -15.82 -12.88
CA ARG A 700 -13.63 -16.67 -12.15
C ARG A 700 -14.32 -17.68 -11.23
N CYS A 701 -15.39 -17.29 -10.54
CA CYS A 701 -16.13 -18.21 -9.66
C CYS A 701 -16.85 -19.32 -10.45
N PHE A 702 -17.44 -19.01 -11.61
CA PHE A 702 -17.97 -20.04 -12.54
C PHE A 702 -16.86 -20.96 -13.09
N CYS A 703 -15.70 -20.38 -13.42
CA CYS A 703 -14.53 -21.15 -13.85
C CYS A 703 -14.03 -22.11 -12.75
N LEU A 704 -14.01 -21.65 -11.48
CA LEU A 704 -13.59 -22.44 -10.32
C LEU A 704 -14.59 -23.56 -9.98
N SER A 705 -15.90 -23.31 -10.14
CA SER A 705 -16.92 -24.33 -9.92
C SER A 705 -16.91 -25.44 -10.99
N LYS A 706 -16.18 -25.23 -12.10
CA LYS A 706 -16.11 -26.07 -13.30
C LYS A 706 -17.43 -26.13 -14.08
N ASP A 707 -18.23 -25.08 -14.01
CA ASP A 707 -19.54 -25.00 -14.65
C ASP A 707 -19.46 -24.28 -16.00
N VAL A 708 -19.21 -25.06 -17.07
CA VAL A 708 -19.01 -24.53 -18.43
C VAL A 708 -20.28 -23.88 -18.97
N SER A 709 -21.42 -24.54 -18.83
CA SER A 709 -22.73 -24.00 -19.26
C SER A 709 -23.06 -22.70 -18.52
N GLY A 710 -22.85 -22.66 -17.20
CA GLY A 710 -23.06 -21.44 -16.41
C GLY A 710 -22.10 -20.31 -16.78
N THR A 711 -20.86 -20.63 -17.16
CA THR A 711 -19.88 -19.64 -17.62
C THR A 711 -20.32 -18.97 -18.92
N LEU A 712 -20.81 -19.75 -19.88
CA LEU A 712 -21.32 -19.23 -21.16
C LEU A 712 -22.50 -18.28 -20.92
N VAL A 713 -23.50 -18.74 -20.16
CA VAL A 713 -24.70 -17.94 -19.83
C VAL A 713 -24.34 -16.69 -19.03
N ALA A 714 -23.39 -16.78 -18.09
CA ALA A 714 -22.93 -15.65 -17.30
C ALA A 714 -22.29 -14.56 -18.18
N ILE A 715 -21.40 -14.92 -19.11
CA ILE A 715 -20.72 -13.93 -19.95
C ILE A 715 -21.71 -13.22 -20.88
N HIS A 716 -22.64 -13.94 -21.52
CA HIS A 716 -23.67 -13.33 -22.37
C HIS A 716 -24.64 -12.45 -21.57
N SER A 717 -25.06 -12.91 -20.39
CA SER A 717 -25.96 -12.14 -19.53
C SER A 717 -25.31 -10.89 -18.95
N MET A 718 -24.03 -10.96 -18.58
CA MET A 718 -23.28 -9.78 -18.13
C MET A 718 -23.08 -8.77 -19.26
N ASN A 719 -22.90 -9.22 -20.51
CA ASN A 719 -22.86 -8.31 -21.65
C ASN A 719 -24.21 -7.63 -21.87
N SER A 720 -25.31 -8.39 -21.92
CA SER A 720 -26.65 -7.86 -22.15
C SER A 720 -27.12 -6.89 -21.04
N ILE A 721 -26.92 -7.26 -19.77
CA ILE A 721 -27.42 -6.48 -18.63
C ILE A 721 -26.50 -5.30 -18.29
N PHE A 722 -25.18 -5.53 -18.27
CA PHE A 722 -24.22 -4.57 -17.75
C PHE A 722 -23.30 -3.96 -18.83
N GLY A 723 -23.25 -4.52 -20.04
CA GLY A 723 -22.36 -4.07 -21.13
C GLY A 723 -20.91 -4.53 -20.99
N PHE A 724 -20.65 -5.57 -20.18
CA PHE A 724 -19.31 -6.16 -20.06
C PHE A 724 -19.11 -7.26 -21.09
N ALA A 725 -18.14 -7.05 -21.97
CA ALA A 725 -17.67 -8.06 -22.90
C ALA A 725 -16.44 -8.78 -22.35
N PRO A 726 -16.21 -10.04 -22.75
CA PRO A 726 -15.01 -10.75 -22.38
C PRO A 726 -13.77 -10.08 -22.98
N ASP A 727 -12.71 -10.03 -22.19
CA ASP A 727 -11.41 -9.48 -22.54
C ASP A 727 -10.32 -10.57 -22.41
N ASP A 728 -9.05 -10.19 -22.57
CA ASP A 728 -7.94 -11.13 -22.40
C ASP A 728 -7.92 -11.80 -21.02
N THR A 729 -8.41 -11.12 -19.97
CA THR A 729 -8.44 -11.69 -18.62
C THR A 729 -9.50 -12.77 -18.49
N THR A 730 -10.70 -12.55 -19.03
CA THR A 730 -11.74 -13.58 -19.05
C THR A 730 -11.37 -14.72 -19.99
N ALA A 731 -10.77 -14.45 -21.16
CA ALA A 731 -10.26 -15.49 -22.05
C ALA A 731 -9.27 -16.41 -21.31
N ARG A 732 -8.29 -15.83 -20.59
CA ARG A 732 -7.36 -16.61 -19.74
C ARG A 732 -8.07 -17.42 -18.66
N LEU A 733 -9.10 -16.87 -18.02
CA LEU A 733 -9.88 -17.60 -17.00
C LEU A 733 -10.60 -18.81 -17.61
N ILE A 734 -11.22 -18.65 -18.78
CA ILE A 734 -11.93 -19.72 -19.48
C ILE A 734 -10.95 -20.78 -19.98
N ILE A 735 -9.82 -20.40 -20.58
CA ILE A 735 -8.77 -21.36 -21.00
C ILE A 735 -8.33 -22.22 -19.81
N VAL A 736 -8.10 -21.59 -18.65
CA VAL A 736 -7.73 -22.31 -17.42
C VAL A 736 -8.87 -23.21 -16.93
N GLN A 737 -10.14 -22.80 -17.05
CA GLN A 737 -11.28 -23.66 -16.73
C GLN A 737 -11.29 -24.91 -17.61
N VAL A 738 -11.19 -24.75 -18.93
CA VAL A 738 -11.23 -25.85 -19.90
C VAL A 738 -10.06 -26.81 -19.65
N ALA A 739 -8.85 -26.29 -19.46
CA ALA A 739 -7.67 -27.10 -19.15
C ALA A 739 -7.81 -27.92 -17.84
N ARG A 740 -8.66 -27.46 -16.89
CA ARG A 740 -8.95 -28.15 -15.61
C ARG A 740 -10.06 -29.19 -15.68
N LEU A 741 -10.79 -29.26 -16.79
CA LEU A 741 -11.80 -30.30 -17.03
C LEU A 741 -11.15 -31.62 -17.44
N ALA A 742 -10.01 -31.55 -18.14
CA ALA A 742 -9.21 -32.73 -18.46
C ALA A 742 -8.73 -33.45 -17.19
N ALA A 743 -9.01 -34.74 -17.10
CA ALA A 743 -8.73 -35.55 -15.91
C ALA A 743 -7.22 -35.56 -15.59
N VAL A 744 -6.91 -35.31 -14.31
CA VAL A 744 -5.56 -35.48 -13.76
C VAL A 744 -5.45 -36.93 -13.23
N PRO A 745 -4.37 -37.67 -13.52
CA PRO A 745 -4.19 -39.03 -13.00
C PRO A 745 -4.35 -39.12 -11.47
N ALA A 746 -4.98 -40.20 -11.00
CA ALA A 746 -5.36 -40.39 -9.60
C ALA A 746 -4.18 -40.29 -8.60
N GLU A 747 -2.95 -40.52 -9.05
CA GLU A 747 -1.73 -40.49 -8.24
C GLU A 747 -1.09 -39.10 -8.11
N THR A 748 -1.70 -38.04 -8.67
CA THR A 748 -1.10 -36.71 -8.59
C THR A 748 -1.21 -36.09 -7.19
N PRO A 749 -0.09 -35.67 -6.57
CA PRO A 749 -0.09 -35.13 -5.22
C PRO A 749 -0.88 -33.80 -5.14
N LYS A 750 -1.63 -33.61 -4.05
CA LYS A 750 -2.48 -32.41 -3.80
C LYS A 750 -1.77 -31.06 -3.99
N ARG A 751 -0.45 -31.02 -3.83
CA ARG A 751 0.38 -29.81 -4.06
C ARG A 751 0.52 -29.46 -5.55
N ARG A 752 0.63 -30.45 -6.45
CA ARG A 752 0.67 -30.24 -7.91
C ARG A 752 -0.73 -29.90 -8.47
N LEU A 753 -1.80 -30.39 -7.85
CA LEU A 753 -3.18 -29.99 -8.18
C LEU A 753 -3.48 -28.50 -7.89
N ARG A 754 -2.71 -27.85 -6.99
CA ARG A 754 -2.86 -26.41 -6.71
C ARG A 754 -2.17 -25.50 -7.73
N ARG A 755 -1.17 -26.02 -8.47
CA ARG A 755 -0.45 -25.31 -9.53
C ARG A 755 -0.66 -26.03 -10.86
N LEU A 756 -1.90 -26.12 -11.31
CA LEU A 756 -2.25 -26.86 -12.54
C LEU A 756 -1.43 -26.40 -13.76
N SER A 757 -1.17 -25.10 -13.94
CA SER A 757 -0.31 -24.58 -15.04
C SER A 757 1.14 -25.09 -15.04
N SER A 758 1.57 -25.77 -13.97
CA SER A 758 2.90 -26.40 -13.87
C SER A 758 2.90 -27.89 -14.19
N THR A 759 1.74 -28.54 -14.33
CA THR A 759 1.70 -29.95 -14.75
C THR A 759 1.88 -30.03 -16.26
N PRO A 760 2.71 -30.96 -16.78
CA PRO A 760 2.98 -31.06 -18.22
C PRO A 760 1.69 -31.27 -19.02
N ARG A 761 0.76 -32.10 -18.53
CA ARG A 761 -0.57 -32.30 -19.13
C ARG A 761 -1.43 -31.04 -19.19
N SER A 762 -1.40 -30.18 -18.16
CA SER A 762 -2.16 -28.93 -18.25
C SER A 762 -1.52 -27.94 -19.21
N LYS A 763 -0.19 -27.91 -19.36
CA LYS A 763 0.46 -27.08 -20.37
C LYS A 763 0.07 -27.51 -21.78
N GLU A 764 0.05 -28.82 -22.02
CA GLU A 764 -0.41 -29.41 -23.28
C GLU A 764 -1.88 -29.08 -23.55
N ASN A 765 -2.77 -29.25 -22.56
CA ASN A 765 -4.19 -28.89 -22.70
C ASN A 765 -4.39 -27.40 -22.92
N ILE A 766 -3.63 -26.54 -22.23
CA ILE A 766 -3.65 -25.08 -22.47
C ILE A 766 -3.25 -24.81 -23.93
N GLY A 767 -2.19 -25.47 -24.43
CA GLY A 767 -1.77 -25.37 -25.83
C GLY A 767 -2.85 -25.82 -26.82
N GLN A 768 -3.55 -26.93 -26.55
CA GLN A 768 -4.66 -27.41 -27.38
C GLN A 768 -5.83 -26.42 -27.40
N VAL A 769 -6.18 -25.85 -26.24
CA VAL A 769 -7.26 -24.84 -26.14
C VAL A 769 -6.85 -23.51 -26.80
N SER A 770 -5.57 -23.12 -26.71
CA SER A 770 -5.05 -21.96 -27.44
C SER A 770 -5.12 -22.16 -28.96
N ARG A 771 -4.73 -23.33 -29.47
CA ARG A 771 -4.86 -23.65 -30.91
C ARG A 771 -6.31 -23.65 -31.37
N LEU A 772 -7.24 -24.13 -30.55
CA LEU A 772 -8.67 -24.03 -30.84
C LEU A 772 -9.14 -22.59 -30.98
N LEU A 773 -8.71 -21.73 -30.05
CA LEU A 773 -9.06 -20.32 -30.09
C LEU A 773 -8.52 -19.67 -31.35
N GLU A 774 -7.29 -19.98 -31.76
CA GLU A 774 -6.71 -19.54 -33.03
C GLU A 774 -7.56 -20.01 -34.22
N ILE A 775 -7.91 -21.29 -34.30
CA ILE A 775 -8.74 -21.83 -35.39
C ILE A 775 -10.13 -21.15 -35.45
N LEU A 776 -10.76 -20.94 -34.30
CA LEU A 776 -12.06 -20.25 -34.22
C LEU A 776 -11.95 -18.78 -34.62
N ASN A 777 -10.85 -18.13 -34.23
CA ASN A 777 -10.54 -16.75 -34.60
C ASN A 777 -10.35 -16.62 -36.11
N ASP A 778 -9.54 -17.49 -36.72
CA ASP A 778 -9.26 -17.52 -38.16
C ASP A 778 -10.53 -17.76 -38.99
N ARG A 779 -11.35 -18.75 -38.61
CA ARG A 779 -12.63 -19.03 -39.29
C ARG A 779 -13.56 -17.84 -39.25
N LYS A 780 -13.63 -17.17 -38.11
CA LYS A 780 -14.52 -16.03 -37.93
C LYS A 780 -14.00 -14.78 -38.62
N ALA A 781 -12.68 -14.58 -38.64
CA ALA A 781 -12.04 -13.55 -39.44
C ALA A 781 -12.32 -13.76 -40.93
N GLU A 782 -12.30 -15.01 -41.43
CA GLU A 782 -12.66 -15.30 -42.82
C GLU A 782 -14.15 -15.05 -43.10
N SER A 783 -15.04 -15.39 -42.16
CA SER A 783 -16.48 -15.06 -42.29
C SER A 783 -16.73 -13.55 -42.39
N LEU A 784 -15.98 -12.74 -41.64
CA LEU A 784 -16.04 -11.28 -41.74
C LEU A 784 -15.47 -10.78 -43.07
N ARG A 785 -14.37 -11.39 -43.53
CA ARG A 785 -13.75 -11.06 -44.83
C ARG A 785 -14.69 -11.33 -46.01
N VAL A 786 -15.46 -12.42 -45.95
CA VAL A 786 -16.51 -12.74 -46.95
C VAL A 786 -17.63 -11.71 -46.94
N GLN A 787 -17.90 -11.08 -45.79
CA GLN A 787 -18.85 -9.97 -45.66
C GLN A 787 -18.24 -8.60 -46.02
N GLY A 788 -16.96 -8.56 -46.40
CA GLY A 788 -16.26 -7.33 -46.79
C GLY A 788 -15.70 -6.51 -45.63
N LEU A 789 -15.63 -7.05 -44.42
CA LEU A 789 -15.14 -6.38 -43.21
C LEU A 789 -13.81 -7.01 -42.74
N SER A 790 -12.87 -6.18 -42.28
CA SER A 790 -11.62 -6.63 -41.65
C SER A 790 -11.70 -6.54 -40.13
N VAL A 791 -11.06 -7.45 -39.40
CA VAL A 791 -11.00 -7.44 -37.92
C VAL A 791 -10.40 -6.14 -37.39
N ASP A 792 -9.41 -5.58 -38.09
CA ASP A 792 -8.74 -4.33 -37.71
C ASP A 792 -9.60 -3.07 -37.96
N GLN A 793 -10.71 -3.21 -38.69
CA GLN A 793 -11.63 -2.12 -39.02
C GLN A 793 -12.91 -2.16 -38.18
N LEU A 794 -13.05 -3.13 -37.28
CA LEU A 794 -14.21 -3.26 -36.42
C LEU A 794 -14.26 -2.13 -35.40
N ASP A 795 -15.45 -1.59 -35.19
CA ASP A 795 -15.67 -0.62 -34.13
C ASP A 795 -15.45 -1.27 -32.75
N PRO A 796 -15.13 -0.49 -31.69
CA PRO A 796 -14.88 -1.04 -30.36
C PRO A 796 -16.04 -1.86 -29.76
N GLU A 797 -17.29 -1.60 -30.17
CA GLU A 797 -18.45 -2.41 -29.77
C GLU A 797 -18.56 -3.70 -30.58
N GLU A 798 -18.22 -3.67 -31.86
CA GLU A 798 -18.19 -4.84 -32.74
C GLU A 798 -17.06 -5.79 -32.34
N MET A 799 -15.89 -5.27 -31.97
CA MET A 799 -14.80 -6.06 -31.41
C MET A 799 -15.20 -6.80 -30.12
N LYS A 800 -15.96 -6.15 -29.24
CA LYS A 800 -16.48 -6.76 -28.01
C LYS A 800 -17.45 -7.90 -28.31
N GLN A 801 -18.34 -7.69 -29.27
CA GLN A 801 -19.27 -8.71 -29.72
C GLN A 801 -18.53 -9.88 -30.41
N TYR A 802 -17.50 -9.56 -31.20
CA TYR A 802 -16.64 -10.53 -31.84
C TYR A 802 -15.96 -11.45 -30.83
N GLN A 803 -15.36 -10.89 -29.77
CA GLN A 803 -14.73 -11.64 -28.68
C GLN A 803 -15.73 -12.49 -27.89
N LEU A 804 -16.93 -11.96 -27.60
CA LEU A 804 -18.00 -12.69 -26.91
C LEU A 804 -18.38 -13.96 -27.64
N GLU A 805 -18.63 -13.85 -28.94
CA GLU A 805 -19.03 -14.96 -29.77
C GLU A 805 -17.92 -16.02 -29.94
N ILE A 806 -16.64 -15.63 -30.06
CA ILE A 806 -15.53 -16.61 -30.11
C ILE A 806 -15.48 -17.42 -28.81
N MET A 807 -15.55 -16.74 -27.66
CA MET A 807 -15.56 -17.41 -26.36
C MET A 807 -16.80 -18.30 -26.19
N GLY A 808 -17.95 -17.84 -26.69
CA GLY A 808 -19.19 -18.62 -26.74
C GLY A 808 -19.05 -19.89 -27.57
N SER A 809 -18.52 -19.79 -28.80
CA SER A 809 -18.27 -20.94 -29.67
C SER A 809 -17.28 -21.92 -29.05
N MET A 810 -16.18 -21.44 -28.46
CA MET A 810 -15.22 -22.30 -27.76
C MET A 810 -15.89 -23.07 -26.62
N LEU A 811 -16.67 -22.41 -25.78
CA LEU A 811 -17.38 -23.06 -24.67
C LEU A 811 -18.39 -24.10 -25.15
N ARG A 812 -19.08 -23.85 -26.28
CA ARG A 812 -19.97 -24.85 -26.91
C ARG A 812 -19.21 -26.08 -27.43
N VAL A 813 -18.06 -25.88 -28.10
CA VAL A 813 -17.20 -26.99 -28.55
C VAL A 813 -16.71 -27.83 -27.36
N VAL A 814 -16.37 -27.18 -26.24
CA VAL A 814 -15.99 -27.91 -25.03
C VAL A 814 -17.17 -28.70 -24.45
N LEU A 815 -18.37 -28.13 -24.41
CA LEU A 815 -19.58 -28.80 -23.93
C LEU A 815 -19.95 -30.03 -24.75
N SER A 816 -19.91 -29.93 -26.09
CA SER A 816 -20.22 -31.05 -26.98
C SER A 816 -19.34 -32.27 -26.70
N ARG A 817 -18.09 -32.02 -26.29
CA ARG A 817 -17.15 -33.08 -25.93
C ARG A 817 -17.30 -33.62 -24.54
N THR A 818 -17.40 -32.74 -23.54
CA THR A 818 -17.42 -33.17 -22.15
C THR A 818 -18.65 -33.99 -21.84
N ASP A 819 -19.78 -33.62 -22.45
CA ASP A 819 -21.08 -34.26 -22.20
C ASP A 819 -21.51 -35.23 -23.31
N ALA A 820 -20.77 -35.30 -24.43
CA ALA A 820 -21.12 -36.10 -25.61
C ALA A 820 -22.56 -35.86 -26.12
N LEU A 821 -22.99 -34.60 -26.13
CA LEU A 821 -24.34 -34.18 -26.50
C LEU A 821 -24.39 -33.62 -27.93
N ASP A 822 -25.52 -33.82 -28.60
CA ASP A 822 -25.82 -33.21 -29.89
C ASP A 822 -25.99 -31.69 -29.75
N PRO A 823 -25.73 -30.88 -30.81
CA PRO A 823 -25.87 -29.42 -30.77
C PRO A 823 -27.22 -28.94 -30.25
N ASP A 824 -28.32 -29.59 -30.63
CA ASP A 824 -29.67 -29.22 -30.17
C ASP A 824 -29.85 -29.47 -28.67
N GLN A 825 -29.29 -30.58 -28.15
CA GLN A 825 -29.34 -30.90 -26.72
C GLN A 825 -28.47 -29.95 -25.88
N ILE A 826 -27.41 -29.40 -26.47
CA ILE A 826 -26.58 -28.36 -25.83
C ILE A 826 -27.40 -27.08 -25.67
N GLU A 827 -28.11 -26.64 -26.72
CA GLU A 827 -28.93 -25.43 -26.64
C GLU A 827 -30.11 -25.61 -25.65
N ASP A 828 -30.77 -26.77 -25.64
CA ASP A 828 -31.80 -27.10 -24.63
C ASP A 828 -31.23 -27.01 -23.19
N LYS A 829 -30.02 -27.53 -23.00
CA LYS A 829 -29.30 -27.44 -21.72
C LYS A 829 -28.96 -25.99 -21.37
N LEU A 830 -28.50 -25.19 -22.33
CA LEU A 830 -28.19 -23.78 -22.11
C LEU A 830 -29.44 -22.96 -21.77
N GLU A 831 -30.57 -23.25 -22.42
CA GLU A 831 -31.86 -22.60 -22.11
C GLU A 831 -32.33 -22.98 -20.69
N ALA A 832 -32.18 -24.25 -20.29
CA ALA A 832 -32.48 -24.69 -18.93
C ALA A 832 -31.60 -23.97 -17.89
N VAL A 833 -30.31 -23.80 -18.18
CA VAL A 833 -29.36 -23.07 -17.31
C VAL A 833 -29.69 -21.58 -17.24
N ALA A 834 -30.07 -20.95 -18.36
CA ALA A 834 -30.51 -19.56 -18.37
C ALA A 834 -31.74 -19.35 -17.49
N LYS A 835 -32.73 -20.26 -17.56
CA LYS A 835 -33.91 -20.29 -16.68
C LYS A 835 -33.51 -20.47 -15.21
N GLU A 836 -32.59 -21.38 -14.89
CA GLU A 836 -32.07 -21.57 -13.51
C GLU A 836 -31.42 -20.28 -12.97
N MET A 837 -30.63 -19.61 -13.81
CA MET A 837 -29.95 -18.35 -13.50
C MET A 837 -30.87 -17.12 -13.54
N LYS A 838 -32.17 -17.30 -13.81
CA LYS A 838 -33.20 -16.25 -13.94
C LYS A 838 -32.82 -15.12 -14.89
N VAL A 839 -32.08 -15.47 -15.92
CA VAL A 839 -31.81 -14.57 -17.02
C VAL A 839 -32.74 -15.01 -18.16
N GLY A 840 -33.58 -14.10 -18.67
CA GLY A 840 -34.70 -14.41 -19.58
C GLY A 840 -34.27 -14.99 -20.94
N GLN A 841 -35.06 -14.78 -22.01
CA GLN A 841 -34.62 -15.15 -23.37
C GLN A 841 -33.41 -14.30 -23.77
N LEU A 842 -32.20 -14.81 -23.49
CA LEU A 842 -30.96 -14.24 -24.01
C LEU A 842 -30.66 -14.84 -25.36
N ASP A 843 -30.20 -13.97 -26.25
CA ASP A 843 -29.44 -14.41 -27.39
C ASP A 843 -28.06 -14.89 -26.90
N LEU A 844 -27.85 -16.21 -26.98
CA LEU A 844 -26.56 -16.84 -26.67
C LEU A 844 -25.67 -16.95 -27.93
N GLY A 845 -26.08 -16.34 -29.05
CA GLY A 845 -25.44 -16.46 -30.35
C GLY A 845 -25.87 -17.72 -31.11
N SER A 846 -25.35 -17.86 -32.34
CA SER A 846 -25.70 -18.98 -33.22
C SER A 846 -25.23 -20.34 -32.66
N PRO A 847 -26.05 -21.41 -32.81
CA PRO A 847 -25.64 -22.76 -32.45
C PRO A 847 -24.45 -23.22 -33.29
N LEU A 848 -23.71 -24.23 -32.79
CA LEU A 848 -22.57 -24.81 -33.50
C LEU A 848 -22.99 -25.32 -34.89
N GLY A 849 -22.25 -24.96 -35.93
CA GLY A 849 -22.42 -25.58 -37.25
C GLY A 849 -22.04 -27.07 -37.21
N MET A 850 -22.57 -27.87 -38.15
CA MET A 850 -22.27 -29.32 -38.25
C MET A 850 -20.76 -29.65 -38.39
N TYR A 851 -19.94 -28.69 -38.81
CA TYR A 851 -18.49 -28.82 -38.94
C TYR A 851 -17.71 -28.37 -37.69
N ASP A 852 -18.31 -27.58 -36.80
CA ASP A 852 -17.66 -27.07 -35.58
C ASP A 852 -17.76 -28.06 -34.42
N SER A 853 -18.77 -28.92 -34.40
CA SER A 853 -18.89 -30.01 -33.42
C SER A 853 -17.74 -31.03 -33.51
N LYS A 854 -17.03 -31.08 -34.64
CA LYS A 854 -15.88 -31.97 -34.91
C LYS A 854 -14.52 -31.30 -34.70
N LEU A 855 -14.47 -30.02 -34.29
CA LEU A 855 -13.22 -29.30 -34.11
C LEU A 855 -12.53 -29.69 -32.82
N LEU A 856 -11.64 -30.69 -32.95
CA LEU A 856 -10.56 -31.19 -32.07
C LEU A 856 -10.57 -32.68 -31.70
#